data_AF-A0A3R8QLJ5-F1
#
_entry.id   AF-A0A3R8QLJ5-F1
#
_cell.length_a   1.000
_cell.length_b   1.000
_cell.length_c   1.000
_cell.angle_alpha   90.00
_cell.angle_beta   90.00
_cell.angle_gamma   90.00
#
_symmetry.space_group_name_H-M   'P 1'
#
loop_
_entity.id
_entity.type
_entity.pdbx_description
1 polymer ?
#
loop_
_entity_poly.entity_id
_entity_poly.type
_entity_poly.pdbx_seq_one_letter_code
_entity_poly.pdbx_strand_id
1 'polypeptide(L)'
;MSFFYKLLRLLLITAFIPFVAVATNPPGDDDDDKPDEDPDPCEEGSENGSMGYGFFFGEIPFEEGLSRGKLALIKTAPSPTVFTPQALYYRSLLGVQLSYRSTSGEDWTIALVGKDAKLVEFKVLNNQSKGYPVGRRQARSEAIELLDANREPLVAGAGNPLPSYVRLIYPDGNQLELSWSTRFVVRYRTVSGREVVLADLPEEIALRLIYEDDVLRQIKAAQGLLDLVQVADQTFEIRLYEPSFVGTRDPGTGIYAVTGSPYRTVRFENPTGNPDRYDRISITDTWGSRVKTDFFEYDADTKEWLLQQGSAGLQRKEAKVRIPGPGTNERTYLKTLRDESNNLISTVREVWRDFAWREEMVSRTVEPDTLNRTETFEYYTNSSLPGYTQLKSKTYADGFWETFAYDAHKRLVQKVTPWKDTSFASAASGSRVIVTHDYISHNADDKVADEDHRPRTTTESVVPTSGGTPIVTKRNWYIYKTDSAGVYTEIEEQAANASSTYGSAGNLRTIRVYYSTSPGQPGYEADLAGRLHYEDRFDGTRTTYSYVRNVTDSNAYWTVSEVLATPDSPVGIDGLSTRADKIHDMRGHLVKINTSIRSGGAWHLVSTEVRTVNGQGFHVATHLNGRQTYAASYDANLLVSRTKDNGVTVSYAYDSLDNVETETREGAPAWAGHDAQPDIVTTYIRELGGLDCGCDGEVTTFISAGSLVLESETKKDSIGRLTYERTHSGLITTYSYAQEGREVITVKPNGGTVSEIAHRDRRPASVSGQQQSWQITTITASIRMGLLGARSRRFPLRVSVGQKLR
;
A
#
# COMPACT_ATOMS: atom_id res chain seq x y z
N MET A 1 7.83 27.78 43.42
CA MET A 1 7.44 26.35 43.43
C MET A 1 8.35 25.58 42.47
N SER A 2 9.63 25.59 42.82
CA SER A 2 10.76 25.14 42.03
C SER A 2 11.60 24.37 43.04
N PHE A 3 11.50 23.03 43.06
CA PHE A 3 12.47 22.10 43.67
C PHE A 3 12.11 20.60 43.57
N PHE A 4 11.07 20.18 42.82
CA PHE A 4 10.66 18.77 42.73
C PHE A 4 10.67 18.12 41.34
N TYR A 5 11.18 18.83 40.31
CA TYR A 5 11.28 18.29 38.93
C TYR A 5 12.71 17.99 38.45
N LYS A 6 13.71 18.01 39.34
CA LYS A 6 15.14 17.85 39.00
C LYS A 6 15.80 16.54 39.47
N LEU A 7 15.04 15.53 39.93
CA LEU A 7 15.60 14.27 40.45
C LEU A 7 15.13 12.99 39.75
N LEU A 8 14.78 13.05 38.45
CA LEU A 8 14.44 11.86 37.66
C LEU A 8 15.09 11.87 36.26
N ARG A 9 16.36 12.28 36.15
CA ARG A 9 17.16 12.21 34.91
C ARG A 9 18.64 11.90 35.15
N LEU A 10 18.98 11.08 36.13
CA LEU A 10 20.36 10.64 36.32
C LEU A 10 20.45 9.23 36.95
N LEU A 11 20.00 8.20 36.23
CA LEU A 11 20.42 6.81 36.42
C LEU A 11 19.72 5.93 35.37
N LEU A 12 20.42 5.57 34.29
CA LEU A 12 20.28 4.31 33.52
C LEU A 12 21.13 4.39 32.24
N ILE A 13 22.44 4.30 32.42
CA ILE A 13 23.35 3.70 31.45
C ILE A 13 23.94 2.48 32.16
N THR A 14 24.04 1.36 31.44
CA THR A 14 24.54 0.02 31.80
C THR A 14 23.62 -0.92 32.60
N ALA A 15 22.93 -1.83 31.89
CA ALA A 15 22.84 -3.26 32.19
C ALA A 15 22.06 -3.99 31.06
N PHE A 16 22.77 -4.76 30.24
CA PHE A 16 22.22 -5.70 29.25
C PHE A 16 22.39 -7.12 29.81
N ILE A 17 21.30 -7.85 30.09
CA ILE A 17 21.26 -9.32 30.21
C ILE A 17 19.90 -9.78 29.63
N PRO A 18 19.85 -10.84 28.80
CA PRO A 18 18.78 -11.05 27.83
C PRO A 18 17.60 -11.84 28.40
N PHE A 19 16.39 -11.46 28.00
CA PHE A 19 15.24 -12.36 28.01
C PHE A 19 15.00 -12.84 26.57
N VAL A 20 14.97 -14.16 26.42
CA VAL A 20 14.64 -14.87 25.18
C VAL A 20 13.16 -14.64 24.89
N ALA A 21 12.88 -13.89 23.82
CA ALA A 21 11.59 -13.86 23.17
C ALA A 21 11.75 -14.50 21.78
N VAL A 22 10.95 -15.53 21.54
CA VAL A 22 10.78 -16.19 20.24
C VAL A 22 10.16 -15.20 19.25
N ALA A 23 10.58 -15.32 17.99
CA ALA A 23 10.40 -14.37 16.90
C ALA A 23 8.93 -14.04 16.54
N THR A 24 8.72 -12.79 16.14
CA THR A 24 8.00 -12.46 14.90
C THR A 24 8.82 -11.36 14.19
N ASN A 25 8.89 -11.44 12.86
CA ASN A 25 9.69 -10.54 12.03
C ASN A 25 9.34 -9.06 12.31
N PRO A 26 10.32 -8.15 12.48
CA PRO A 26 10.04 -6.73 12.37
C PRO A 26 9.66 -6.44 10.90
N PRO A 27 8.53 -5.74 10.64
CA PRO A 27 8.25 -5.22 9.31
C PRO A 27 9.38 -4.25 8.94
N GLY A 28 9.78 -4.29 7.67
CA GLY A 28 10.68 -3.30 7.11
C GLY A 28 10.06 -1.91 7.28
N ASP A 29 10.93 -0.92 7.46
CA ASP A 29 10.59 0.50 7.37
C ASP A 29 9.96 0.78 6.00
N ASP A 30 8.63 0.82 5.94
CA ASP A 30 7.87 1.50 4.90
C ASP A 30 7.38 2.82 5.51
N ASP A 31 8.07 3.92 5.20
CA ASP A 31 7.52 5.27 5.30
C ASP A 31 6.40 5.40 4.25
N ASP A 32 5.20 4.93 4.58
CA ASP A 32 3.97 5.16 3.83
C ASP A 32 2.86 5.61 4.78
N ASP A 33 3.11 6.67 5.57
CA ASP A 33 2.06 7.55 6.08
C ASP A 33 1.62 8.50 4.95
N LYS A 34 1.03 7.93 3.89
CA LYS A 34 0.11 8.68 3.01
C LYS A 34 -1.30 8.36 3.48
N PRO A 35 -2.19 9.36 3.65
CA PRO A 35 -3.59 9.08 3.92
C PRO A 35 -4.07 8.17 2.79
N ASP A 36 -4.64 7.02 3.15
CA ASP A 36 -5.25 6.05 2.26
C ASP A 36 -5.80 6.78 1.02
N GLU A 37 -5.09 6.66 -0.11
CA GLU A 37 -5.74 6.94 -1.39
C GLU A 37 -6.96 6.03 -1.35
N ASP A 38 -8.14 6.65 -1.34
CA ASP A 38 -9.43 5.97 -1.53
C ASP A 38 -9.14 4.87 -2.55
N PRO A 39 -9.26 3.57 -2.21
CA PRO A 39 -8.93 2.54 -3.15
C PRO A 39 -9.90 2.76 -4.29
N ASP A 40 -9.43 3.37 -5.39
CA ASP A 40 -10.25 3.59 -6.56
C ASP A 40 -10.77 2.20 -6.86
N PRO A 41 -12.08 1.92 -6.71
CA PRO A 41 -12.59 0.56 -6.83
C PRO A 41 -12.45 0.03 -8.28
N CYS A 42 -11.75 0.79 -9.13
CA CYS A 42 -11.30 0.44 -10.46
C CYS A 42 -9.88 -0.17 -10.53
N GLU A 43 -9.05 -0.16 -9.48
CA GLU A 43 -7.64 -0.55 -9.65
C GLU A 43 -7.30 -2.04 -9.53
N GLU A 44 -8.11 -2.89 -8.89
CA GLU A 44 -7.96 -4.36 -8.96
C GLU A 44 -9.28 -5.13 -9.17
N GLY A 45 -10.16 -4.53 -9.98
CA GLY A 45 -11.24 -5.27 -10.61
C GLY A 45 -10.74 -5.91 -11.89
N SER A 46 -10.33 -7.19 -11.85
CA SER A 46 -10.49 -8.03 -13.04
C SER A 46 -11.91 -7.78 -13.54
N GLU A 47 -12.10 -7.34 -14.78
CA GLU A 47 -13.44 -7.33 -15.35
C GLU A 47 -13.99 -8.76 -15.33
N ASN A 48 -15.27 -8.92 -15.54
CA ASN A 48 -16.04 -10.14 -15.26
C ASN A 48 -15.41 -11.39 -15.85
N GLY A 49 -15.23 -12.43 -15.03
CA GLY A 49 -14.65 -13.69 -15.49
C GLY A 49 -13.37 -13.51 -16.29
N SER A 50 -12.56 -12.49 -16.00
CA SER A 50 -11.37 -12.16 -16.80
C SER A 50 -10.12 -12.86 -16.29
N MET A 51 -9.27 -13.26 -17.23
CA MET A 51 -7.88 -13.57 -16.94
C MET A 51 -7.12 -12.27 -16.71
N GLY A 52 -6.28 -12.25 -15.68
CA GLY A 52 -5.39 -11.15 -15.34
C GLY A 52 -3.98 -11.63 -15.05
N TYR A 53 -2.98 -10.96 -15.61
CA TYR A 53 -1.57 -11.12 -15.24
C TYR A 53 -0.89 -9.75 -15.24
N GLY A 54 0.03 -9.49 -14.33
CA GLY A 54 0.83 -8.26 -14.39
C GLY A 54 1.90 -8.15 -13.30
N PHE A 55 2.87 -7.29 -13.55
CA PHE A 55 3.95 -6.98 -12.60
C PHE A 55 4.49 -5.57 -12.85
N PHE A 56 5.20 -5.02 -11.87
CA PHE A 56 5.78 -3.68 -11.96
C PHE A 56 7.15 -3.68 -12.66
N PHE A 57 7.36 -2.73 -13.56
CA PHE A 57 8.62 -2.46 -14.23
C PHE A 57 8.65 -1.02 -14.77
N GLY A 58 9.81 -0.38 -14.75
CA GLY A 58 9.99 0.93 -15.38
C GLY A 58 9.85 2.09 -14.40
N GLU A 59 10.74 2.11 -13.41
CA GLU A 59 10.92 3.24 -12.50
C GLU A 59 11.84 4.30 -13.10
N ILE A 60 11.60 5.57 -12.79
CA ILE A 60 12.58 6.65 -12.94
C ILE A 60 13.12 6.98 -11.55
N PRO A 61 14.32 6.50 -11.20
CA PRO A 61 14.87 6.72 -9.87
C PRO A 61 14.97 8.21 -9.54
N PHE A 62 14.78 8.54 -8.26
CA PHE A 62 14.93 9.89 -7.69
C PHE A 62 13.88 10.92 -8.08
N GLU A 63 12.95 10.61 -8.97
CA GLU A 63 11.88 11.54 -9.35
C GLU A 63 10.60 11.24 -8.57
N GLU A 64 10.29 12.13 -7.62
CA GLU A 64 9.17 11.98 -6.69
C GLU A 64 7.82 12.05 -7.43
N GLY A 65 6.86 11.22 -7.03
CA GLY A 65 5.51 11.18 -7.61
C GLY A 65 5.40 10.42 -8.94
N LEU A 66 6.50 9.94 -9.52
CA LEU A 66 6.48 9.03 -10.67
C LEU A 66 6.54 7.58 -10.19
N SER A 67 5.37 6.97 -9.98
CA SER A 67 5.27 5.57 -9.60
C SER A 67 5.79 4.63 -10.70
N ARG A 68 6.26 3.45 -10.28
CA ARG A 68 6.65 2.36 -11.19
C ARG A 68 5.47 2.01 -12.09
N GLY A 69 5.72 1.83 -13.39
CA GLY A 69 4.66 1.33 -14.26
C GLY A 69 4.35 -0.16 -14.02
N LYS A 70 3.12 -0.57 -14.34
CA LYS A 70 2.65 -1.96 -14.27
C LYS A 70 2.35 -2.45 -15.69
N LEU A 71 3.09 -3.44 -16.15
CA LEU A 71 2.75 -4.16 -17.37
C LEU A 71 1.68 -5.18 -17.00
N ALA A 72 0.56 -5.20 -17.73
CA ALA A 72 -0.54 -6.10 -17.42
C ALA A 72 -1.29 -6.58 -18.67
N LEU A 73 -1.90 -7.74 -18.54
CA LEU A 73 -2.81 -8.36 -19.49
C LEU A 73 -4.13 -8.58 -18.77
N ILE A 74 -5.24 -8.12 -19.35
CA ILE A 74 -6.59 -8.45 -18.90
C ILE A 74 -7.45 -8.84 -20.11
N LYS A 75 -8.11 -10.00 -20.05
CA LYS A 75 -9.03 -10.47 -21.09
C LYS A 75 -10.30 -11.07 -20.48
N THR A 76 -11.46 -10.59 -20.92
CA THR A 76 -12.78 -11.08 -20.51
C THR A 76 -13.33 -12.21 -21.38
N ALA A 77 -12.70 -12.48 -22.52
CA ALA A 77 -13.06 -13.57 -23.43
C ALA A 77 -11.83 -14.08 -24.21
N PRO A 78 -11.85 -15.34 -24.68
CA PRO A 78 -10.87 -15.90 -25.59
C PRO A 78 -10.72 -15.06 -26.85
N SER A 79 -9.48 -14.84 -27.28
CA SER A 79 -9.19 -14.21 -28.57
C SER A 79 -7.78 -14.56 -29.04
N PRO A 80 -7.50 -14.56 -30.35
CA PRO A 80 -6.15 -14.77 -30.87
C PRO A 80 -5.11 -13.81 -30.28
N THR A 81 -5.53 -12.55 -30.02
CA THR A 81 -4.64 -11.50 -29.51
C THR A 81 -4.02 -11.83 -28.15
N VAL A 82 -4.62 -12.73 -27.37
CA VAL A 82 -4.13 -13.09 -26.03
C VAL A 82 -2.76 -13.74 -26.05
N PHE A 83 -2.37 -14.33 -27.18
CA PHE A 83 -1.07 -14.94 -27.40
C PHE A 83 -0.12 -14.07 -28.22
N THR A 84 -0.35 -12.76 -28.17
CA THR A 84 0.50 -11.75 -28.83
C THR A 84 0.79 -10.60 -27.87
N PRO A 85 1.93 -9.89 -28.02
CA PRO A 85 2.24 -8.70 -27.24
C PRO A 85 1.15 -7.61 -27.27
N GLN A 86 0.30 -7.58 -28.31
CA GLN A 86 -0.82 -6.64 -28.43
C GLN A 86 -1.86 -6.77 -27.31
N ALA A 87 -1.91 -7.89 -26.58
CA ALA A 87 -2.79 -8.04 -25.43
C ALA A 87 -2.30 -7.30 -24.17
N LEU A 88 -1.03 -6.89 -24.14
CA LEU A 88 -0.44 -6.20 -23.01
C LEU A 88 -0.70 -4.69 -23.09
N TYR A 89 -0.90 -4.10 -21.93
CA TYR A 89 -0.91 -2.64 -21.78
C TYR A 89 -0.02 -2.25 -20.61
N TYR A 90 0.51 -1.03 -20.66
CA TYR A 90 1.42 -0.49 -19.65
C TYR A 90 0.71 0.63 -18.88
N ARG A 91 0.40 0.38 -17.61
CA ARG A 91 -0.20 1.36 -16.70
C ARG A 91 0.90 2.17 -16.04
N SER A 92 0.94 3.47 -16.31
CA SER A 92 1.87 4.41 -15.69
C SER A 92 1.36 5.83 -15.93
N LEU A 93 1.75 6.78 -15.07
CA LEU A 93 1.58 8.21 -15.35
C LEU A 93 2.22 8.59 -16.69
N LEU A 94 3.36 7.98 -17.04
CA LEU A 94 4.06 8.23 -18.30
C LEU A 94 3.50 7.42 -19.47
N GLY A 95 2.61 6.46 -19.19
CA GLY A 95 1.85 5.71 -20.19
C GLY A 95 0.58 6.43 -20.66
N VAL A 96 0.25 7.60 -20.09
CA VAL A 96 -0.92 8.39 -20.50
C VAL A 96 -0.74 8.87 -21.94
N GLN A 97 -1.77 8.74 -22.76
CA GLN A 97 -1.71 9.06 -24.19
C GLN A 97 -2.95 9.79 -24.67
N LEU A 98 -2.76 10.73 -25.59
CA LEU A 98 -3.86 11.38 -26.28
C LEU A 98 -4.40 10.46 -27.38
N SER A 99 -5.66 10.06 -27.25
CA SER A 99 -6.30 9.07 -28.12
C SER A 99 -7.12 9.72 -29.24
N TYR A 100 -8.05 10.59 -28.86
CA TYR A 100 -9.03 11.20 -29.77
C TYR A 100 -9.14 12.71 -29.57
N ARG A 101 -9.42 13.44 -30.65
CA ARG A 101 -9.55 14.89 -30.69
C ARG A 101 -10.68 15.29 -31.63
N SER A 102 -11.68 16.00 -31.10
CA SER A 102 -12.71 16.68 -31.87
C SER A 102 -12.57 18.19 -31.65
N THR A 103 -12.13 18.92 -32.67
CA THR A 103 -11.84 20.36 -32.60
C THR A 103 -12.50 21.16 -33.73
N SER A 104 -13.51 20.60 -34.40
CA SER A 104 -14.22 21.25 -35.52
C SER A 104 -15.40 22.12 -35.09
N GLY A 105 -15.87 21.98 -33.84
CA GLY A 105 -16.98 22.75 -33.27
C GLY A 105 -16.51 23.87 -32.35
N GLU A 106 -17.50 24.58 -31.77
CA GLU A 106 -17.27 25.59 -30.73
C GLU A 106 -16.75 24.96 -29.43
N ASP A 107 -17.34 23.84 -29.02
CA ASP A 107 -16.84 23.01 -27.94
C ASP A 107 -15.88 21.96 -28.49
N TRP A 108 -14.79 21.70 -27.77
CA TRP A 108 -13.82 20.67 -28.13
C TRP A 108 -13.97 19.45 -27.22
N THR A 109 -13.69 18.26 -27.77
CA THR A 109 -13.66 17.00 -27.02
C THR A 109 -12.31 16.33 -27.19
N ILE A 110 -11.63 16.10 -26.08
CA ILE A 110 -10.31 15.48 -26.03
C ILE A 110 -10.43 14.20 -25.23
N ALA A 111 -9.95 13.07 -25.76
CA ALA A 111 -9.94 11.82 -25.01
C ALA A 111 -8.51 11.36 -24.76
N LEU A 112 -8.23 11.00 -23.50
CA LEU A 112 -6.95 10.47 -23.06
C LEU A 112 -7.12 9.01 -22.65
N VAL A 113 -6.14 8.17 -22.97
CA VAL A 113 -5.94 6.91 -22.26
C VAL A 113 -5.25 7.27 -20.94
N GLY A 114 -5.98 7.13 -19.82
CA GLY A 114 -5.48 7.46 -18.48
C GLY A 114 -4.44 6.48 -17.95
N LYS A 115 -3.90 6.78 -16.76
CA LYS A 115 -2.85 5.96 -16.09
C LYS A 115 -3.25 4.49 -15.89
N ASP A 116 -4.55 4.22 -15.82
CA ASP A 116 -5.17 2.89 -15.71
C ASP A 116 -5.36 2.16 -17.05
N ALA A 117 -4.83 2.73 -18.14
CA ALA A 117 -5.00 2.26 -19.52
C ALA A 117 -6.47 2.28 -20.00
N LYS A 118 -7.28 3.19 -19.48
CA LYS A 118 -8.70 3.36 -19.84
C LYS A 118 -8.96 4.73 -20.44
N LEU A 119 -9.88 4.80 -21.41
CA LEU A 119 -10.25 6.04 -22.06
C LEU A 119 -11.05 6.95 -21.11
N VAL A 120 -10.67 8.22 -21.03
CA VAL A 120 -11.39 9.30 -20.36
C VAL A 120 -11.62 10.43 -21.36
N GLU A 121 -12.89 10.82 -21.52
CA GLU A 121 -13.29 11.91 -22.40
C GLU A 121 -13.43 13.20 -21.60
N PHE A 122 -12.87 14.28 -22.11
CA PHE A 122 -12.93 15.62 -21.54
C PHE A 122 -13.62 16.56 -22.51
N LYS A 123 -14.48 17.43 -21.98
CA LYS A 123 -15.12 18.49 -22.76
C LYS A 123 -14.57 19.85 -22.35
N VAL A 124 -14.05 20.59 -23.32
CA VAL A 124 -13.60 21.99 -23.19
C VAL A 124 -14.66 22.87 -23.86
N LEU A 125 -15.28 23.77 -23.10
CA LEU A 125 -16.33 24.65 -23.62
C LEU A 125 -15.75 25.78 -24.46
N ASN A 126 -16.56 26.33 -25.38
CA ASN A 126 -16.19 27.48 -26.20
C ASN A 126 -15.63 28.65 -25.35
N ASN A 127 -14.52 29.24 -25.79
CA ASN A 127 -13.78 30.29 -25.09
C ASN A 127 -13.21 29.92 -23.71
N GLN A 128 -13.11 28.61 -23.39
CA GLN A 128 -12.41 28.12 -22.19
C GLN A 128 -11.12 27.41 -22.60
N SER A 129 -10.10 27.47 -21.76
CA SER A 129 -8.88 26.68 -21.92
C SER A 129 -8.94 25.34 -21.18
N LYS A 130 -9.82 25.23 -20.18
CA LYS A 130 -9.97 24.06 -19.32
C LYS A 130 -11.17 23.20 -19.69
N GLY A 131 -11.04 21.89 -19.50
CA GLY A 131 -12.11 20.93 -19.69
C GLY A 131 -12.15 19.85 -18.61
N TYR A 132 -13.33 19.29 -18.41
CA TYR A 132 -13.61 18.32 -17.35
C TYR A 132 -14.14 16.99 -17.92
N PRO A 133 -13.98 15.87 -17.17
CA PRO A 133 -14.46 14.56 -17.58
C PRO A 133 -15.96 14.55 -17.88
N VAL A 134 -16.34 13.92 -18.99
CA VAL A 134 -17.73 13.73 -19.44
C VAL A 134 -18.02 12.25 -19.72
N GLY A 135 -19.28 11.94 -20.02
CA GLY A 135 -19.70 10.60 -20.44
C GLY A 135 -19.49 9.54 -19.36
N ARG A 136 -18.92 8.40 -19.76
CA ARG A 136 -18.71 7.18 -18.93
C ARG A 136 -17.59 7.29 -17.89
N ARG A 137 -16.97 8.46 -17.72
CA ARG A 137 -15.92 8.70 -16.72
C ARG A 137 -16.11 10.03 -16.00
N GLN A 138 -17.29 10.65 -16.07
CA GLN A 138 -17.56 11.96 -15.45
C GLN A 138 -17.47 11.97 -13.90
N ALA A 139 -17.40 10.80 -13.24
CA ALA A 139 -17.15 10.72 -11.79
C ALA A 139 -15.74 11.11 -11.39
N ARG A 140 -14.82 11.13 -12.36
CA ARG A 140 -13.44 11.52 -12.15
C ARG A 140 -13.28 13.02 -11.86
N SER A 141 -12.19 13.34 -11.17
CA SER A 141 -11.89 14.67 -10.63
C SER A 141 -10.68 15.34 -11.27
N GLU A 142 -9.99 14.70 -12.22
CA GLU A 142 -8.95 15.38 -12.98
C GLU A 142 -9.55 16.42 -13.94
N ALA A 143 -8.73 17.34 -14.43
CA ALA A 143 -9.08 18.29 -15.49
C ALA A 143 -7.99 18.35 -16.55
N ILE A 144 -8.33 18.86 -17.74
CA ILE A 144 -7.34 19.20 -18.76
C ILE A 144 -7.27 20.70 -19.00
N GLU A 145 -6.12 21.18 -19.44
CA GLU A 145 -5.89 22.54 -19.91
C GLU A 145 -5.17 22.51 -21.28
N LEU A 146 -5.69 23.26 -22.24
CA LEU A 146 -5.11 23.40 -23.58
C LEU A 146 -4.01 24.47 -23.55
N LEU A 147 -2.86 24.17 -24.17
CA LEU A 147 -1.70 25.07 -24.15
C LEU A 147 -1.13 25.32 -25.55
N ASP A 148 -0.61 26.52 -25.77
CA ASP A 148 0.12 26.89 -26.98
C ASP A 148 1.60 26.42 -26.97
N ALA A 149 2.38 26.82 -27.98
CA ALA A 149 3.80 26.45 -28.10
C ALA A 149 4.68 27.01 -26.97
N ASN A 150 4.26 28.10 -26.32
CA ASN A 150 4.93 28.74 -25.19
C ASN A 150 4.45 28.19 -23.84
N ARG A 151 3.54 27.20 -23.84
CA ARG A 151 2.86 26.65 -22.65
C ARG A 151 1.92 27.63 -21.96
N GLU A 152 1.42 28.61 -22.69
CA GLU A 152 0.38 29.52 -22.21
C GLU A 152 -1.02 28.96 -22.50
N PRO A 153 -2.03 29.25 -21.64
CA PRO A 153 -3.40 28.78 -21.85
C PRO A 153 -3.98 29.20 -23.21
N LEU A 154 -4.54 28.23 -23.92
CA LEU A 154 -5.19 28.40 -25.21
C LEU A 154 -6.69 28.08 -25.09
N VAL A 155 -7.56 28.91 -25.67
CA VAL A 155 -9.01 28.69 -25.58
C VAL A 155 -9.57 27.87 -26.75
N ALA A 156 -10.51 26.96 -26.45
CA ALA A 156 -11.25 26.22 -27.46
C ALA A 156 -12.21 27.13 -28.25
N GLY A 157 -12.46 26.78 -29.51
CA GLY A 157 -13.40 27.51 -30.37
C GLY A 157 -13.24 27.18 -31.85
N ALA A 158 -14.29 27.40 -32.64
CA ALA A 158 -14.26 27.18 -34.08
C ALA A 158 -13.27 28.16 -34.75
N GLY A 159 -12.25 27.64 -35.44
CA GLY A 159 -11.24 28.44 -36.12
C GLY A 159 -10.11 28.97 -35.21
N ASN A 160 -10.12 28.65 -33.91
CA ASN A 160 -8.97 28.90 -33.04
C ASN A 160 -7.79 27.98 -33.41
N PRO A 161 -6.54 28.41 -33.17
CA PRO A 161 -5.37 27.58 -33.47
C PRO A 161 -5.39 26.30 -32.64
N LEU A 162 -4.77 25.24 -33.15
CA LEU A 162 -4.64 23.99 -32.40
C LEU A 162 -3.60 24.14 -31.27
N PRO A 163 -3.79 23.45 -30.13
CA PRO A 163 -2.83 23.46 -29.04
C PRO A 163 -1.53 22.76 -29.46
N SER A 164 -0.44 23.14 -28.81
CA SER A 164 0.82 22.40 -28.89
C SER A 164 0.93 21.36 -27.78
N TYR A 165 0.29 21.60 -26.63
CA TYR A 165 0.26 20.67 -25.49
C TYR A 165 -1.13 20.60 -24.84
N VAL A 166 -1.37 19.50 -24.14
CA VAL A 166 -2.50 19.35 -23.21
C VAL A 166 -1.93 19.02 -21.85
N ARG A 167 -2.27 19.80 -20.83
CA ARG A 167 -1.91 19.56 -19.43
C ARG A 167 -3.05 18.86 -18.72
N LEU A 168 -2.82 17.64 -18.24
CA LEU A 168 -3.69 16.92 -17.31
C LEU A 168 -3.33 17.33 -15.88
N ILE A 169 -4.32 17.79 -15.12
CA ILE A 169 -4.19 18.29 -13.75
C ILE A 169 -4.92 17.30 -12.83
N TYR A 170 -4.18 16.75 -11.87
CA TYR A 170 -4.74 15.84 -10.86
C TYR A 170 -5.23 16.61 -9.61
N PRO A 171 -6.18 16.04 -8.85
CA PRO A 171 -6.74 16.65 -7.65
C PRO A 171 -5.73 16.99 -6.54
N ASP A 172 -4.58 16.31 -6.53
CA ASP A 172 -3.46 16.52 -5.62
C ASP A 172 -2.56 17.71 -6.03
N GLY A 173 -2.80 18.30 -7.20
CA GLY A 173 -2.03 19.39 -7.78
C GLY A 173 -0.90 18.94 -8.71
N ASN A 174 -0.67 17.64 -8.87
CA ASN A 174 0.31 17.11 -9.82
C ASN A 174 -0.19 17.25 -11.26
N GLN A 175 0.76 17.41 -12.20
CA GLN A 175 0.45 17.75 -13.59
C GLN A 175 1.26 16.90 -14.57
N LEU A 176 0.61 16.49 -15.67
CA LEU A 176 1.25 15.85 -16.81
C LEU A 176 0.99 16.69 -18.06
N GLU A 177 2.03 17.02 -18.83
CA GLU A 177 1.87 17.64 -20.15
C GLU A 177 2.11 16.61 -21.25
N LEU A 178 1.15 16.53 -22.17
CA LEU A 178 1.20 15.71 -23.37
C LEU A 178 1.42 16.58 -24.59
N SER A 179 2.27 16.13 -25.50
CA SER A 179 2.46 16.77 -26.81
C SER A 179 1.25 16.52 -27.70
N TRP A 180 0.73 17.58 -28.32
CA TRP A 180 -0.39 17.45 -29.26
C TRP A 180 0.00 16.67 -30.52
N SER A 181 1.24 16.82 -30.99
CA SER A 181 1.71 16.18 -32.23
C SER A 181 2.03 14.70 -32.02
N THR A 182 2.85 14.39 -31.01
CA THR A 182 3.31 13.03 -30.74
C THR A 182 2.31 12.24 -29.89
N ARG A 183 1.38 12.91 -29.20
CA ARG A 183 0.34 12.32 -28.33
C ARG A 183 0.82 11.72 -27.00
N PHE A 184 2.13 11.71 -26.75
CA PHE A 184 2.72 11.14 -25.54
C PHE A 184 3.01 12.22 -24.49
N VAL A 185 3.15 11.78 -23.24
CA VAL A 185 3.69 12.62 -22.15
C VAL A 185 5.08 13.13 -22.54
N VAL A 186 5.32 14.41 -22.29
CA VAL A 186 6.63 15.06 -22.48
C VAL A 186 7.18 15.65 -21.18
N ARG A 187 6.31 15.90 -20.20
CA ARG A 187 6.67 16.54 -18.94
C ARG A 187 5.75 16.09 -17.80
N TYR A 188 6.33 15.90 -16.64
CA TYR A 188 5.63 15.75 -15.37
C TYR A 188 6.03 16.89 -14.43
N ARG A 189 5.09 17.42 -13.65
CA ARG A 189 5.34 18.46 -12.67
C ARG A 189 4.61 18.13 -11.37
N THR A 190 5.33 18.08 -10.26
CA THR A 190 4.73 17.93 -8.94
C THR A 190 4.11 19.25 -8.47
N VAL A 191 3.25 19.18 -7.46
CA VAL A 191 2.69 20.39 -6.83
C VAL A 191 3.75 21.28 -6.17
N SER A 192 4.87 20.71 -5.70
CA SER A 192 6.02 21.48 -5.20
C SER A 192 6.83 22.16 -6.30
N GLY A 193 6.46 21.92 -7.56
CA GLY A 193 7.08 22.48 -8.75
C GLY A 193 8.33 21.72 -9.23
N ARG A 194 8.60 20.51 -8.71
CA ARG A 194 9.61 19.61 -9.29
C ARG A 194 9.17 19.27 -10.71
N GLU A 195 10.03 19.53 -11.67
CA GLU A 195 9.75 19.31 -13.09
C GLU A 195 10.64 18.20 -13.65
N VAL A 196 10.02 17.26 -14.36
CA VAL A 196 10.69 16.17 -15.07
C VAL A 196 10.34 16.29 -16.54
N VAL A 197 11.30 16.74 -17.35
CA VAL A 197 11.19 16.77 -18.82
C VAL A 197 11.79 15.49 -19.36
N LEU A 198 10.97 14.66 -20.01
CA LEU A 198 11.40 13.30 -20.40
C LEU A 198 12.53 13.31 -21.45
N ALA A 199 12.62 14.35 -22.28
CA ALA A 199 13.68 14.50 -23.27
C ALA A 199 15.04 14.85 -22.64
N ASP A 200 15.04 15.45 -21.44
CA ASP A 200 16.24 15.94 -20.75
C ASP A 200 16.80 14.90 -19.77
N LEU A 201 16.10 13.78 -19.57
CA LEU A 201 16.57 12.70 -18.71
C LEU A 201 17.82 12.03 -19.32
N PRO A 202 18.88 11.82 -18.52
CA PRO A 202 20.03 11.01 -18.93
C PRO A 202 19.59 9.62 -19.40
N GLU A 203 20.22 9.13 -20.45
CA GLU A 203 19.82 7.89 -21.11
C GLU A 203 19.86 6.68 -20.15
N GLU A 204 20.71 6.71 -19.12
CA GLU A 204 20.87 5.67 -18.11
C GLU A 204 19.63 5.54 -17.20
N ILE A 205 18.97 6.65 -16.87
CA ILE A 205 17.79 6.67 -15.98
C ILE A 205 16.46 6.90 -16.73
N ALA A 206 16.53 7.30 -18.00
CA ALA A 206 15.34 7.53 -18.82
C ALA A 206 14.49 6.26 -18.93
N LEU A 207 13.17 6.43 -18.75
CA LEU A 207 12.15 5.46 -19.12
C LEU A 207 11.81 5.64 -20.61
N ARG A 208 11.97 4.59 -21.40
CA ARG A 208 11.58 4.59 -22.82
C ARG A 208 10.57 3.48 -23.08
N LEU A 209 9.42 3.87 -23.64
CA LEU A 209 8.43 2.95 -24.19
C LEU A 209 8.64 2.91 -25.70
N ILE A 210 9.01 1.75 -26.22
CA ILE A 210 9.29 1.54 -27.65
C ILE A 210 8.16 0.73 -28.24
N TYR A 211 7.58 1.26 -29.31
CA TYR A 211 6.50 0.64 -30.05
C TYR A 211 6.97 0.27 -31.46
N GLU A 212 6.53 -0.89 -31.94
CA GLU A 212 6.70 -1.37 -33.31
C GLU A 212 5.30 -1.67 -33.85
N ASP A 213 4.90 -1.02 -34.94
CA ASP A 213 3.53 -1.09 -35.50
C ASP A 213 2.41 -0.86 -34.46
N ASP A 214 2.57 0.18 -33.63
CA ASP A 214 1.68 0.55 -32.50
C ASP A 214 1.59 -0.52 -31.37
N VAL A 215 2.41 -1.56 -31.41
CA VAL A 215 2.51 -2.60 -30.37
C VAL A 215 3.70 -2.31 -29.49
N LEU A 216 3.53 -2.37 -28.17
CA LEU A 216 4.66 -2.25 -27.25
C LEU A 216 5.66 -3.38 -27.52
N ARG A 217 6.92 -3.02 -27.79
CA ARG A 217 8.01 -3.95 -28.11
C ARG A 217 9.05 -4.00 -26.99
N GLN A 218 9.44 -2.84 -26.44
CA GLN A 218 10.42 -2.75 -25.37
C GLN A 218 10.07 -1.68 -24.33
N ILE A 219 10.47 -1.92 -23.08
CA ILE A 219 10.54 -0.92 -22.02
C ILE A 219 11.97 -0.87 -21.49
N LYS A 220 12.65 0.26 -21.66
CA LYS A 220 13.96 0.51 -21.04
C LYS A 220 13.75 1.36 -19.79
N ALA A 221 14.33 0.96 -18.65
CA ALA A 221 14.49 1.81 -17.46
C ALA A 221 15.86 1.63 -16.77
N ALA A 222 16.13 2.36 -15.69
CA ALA A 222 17.37 2.17 -14.90
C ALA A 222 17.51 0.72 -14.39
N GLN A 223 16.38 0.06 -14.13
CA GLN A 223 16.28 -1.33 -13.69
C GLN A 223 16.79 -2.35 -14.74
N GLY A 224 16.83 -1.98 -16.02
CA GLY A 224 17.24 -2.86 -17.12
C GLY A 224 16.35 -2.70 -18.36
N LEU A 225 16.15 -3.79 -19.09
CA LEU A 225 15.31 -3.84 -20.29
C LEU A 225 14.27 -4.94 -20.17
N LEU A 226 13.03 -4.61 -20.53
CA LEU A 226 11.96 -5.57 -20.79
C LEU A 226 11.72 -5.63 -22.29
N ASP A 227 11.77 -6.83 -22.87
CA ASP A 227 11.58 -7.10 -24.30
C ASP A 227 10.40 -8.05 -24.54
N LEU A 228 9.49 -7.68 -25.45
CA LEU A 228 8.25 -8.42 -25.75
C LEU A 228 8.37 -9.16 -27.09
N VAL A 229 8.71 -10.46 -27.06
CA VAL A 229 9.11 -11.23 -28.24
C VAL A 229 8.00 -12.20 -28.65
N GLN A 230 7.52 -12.10 -29.91
CA GLN A 230 6.72 -13.18 -30.50
C GLN A 230 7.66 -14.34 -30.86
N VAL A 231 7.44 -15.53 -30.26
CA VAL A 231 8.35 -16.69 -30.41
C VAL A 231 7.82 -17.68 -31.43
N ALA A 232 6.51 -17.87 -31.47
CA ALA A 232 5.82 -18.73 -32.45
C ALA A 232 4.40 -18.21 -32.68
N ASP A 233 3.66 -18.85 -33.57
CA ASP A 233 2.21 -18.65 -33.62
C ASP A 233 1.60 -19.06 -32.28
N GLN A 234 0.80 -18.17 -31.70
CA GLN A 234 0.22 -18.31 -30.36
C GLN A 234 1.20 -18.52 -29.20
N THR A 235 2.41 -17.99 -29.32
CA THR A 235 3.37 -17.96 -28.21
C THR A 235 4.20 -16.68 -28.22
N PHE A 236 4.21 -15.97 -27.10
CA PHE A 236 5.11 -14.85 -26.89
C PHE A 236 5.75 -14.88 -25.51
N GLU A 237 6.86 -14.17 -25.38
CA GLU A 237 7.64 -14.08 -24.14
C GLU A 237 7.86 -12.62 -23.74
N ILE A 238 7.78 -12.38 -22.44
CA ILE A 238 8.30 -11.19 -21.79
C ILE A 238 9.67 -11.54 -21.23
N ARG A 239 10.73 -10.91 -21.74
CA ARG A 239 12.11 -11.19 -21.34
C ARG A 239 12.68 -10.00 -20.59
N LEU A 240 13.16 -10.22 -19.37
CA LEU A 240 13.75 -9.18 -18.53
C LEU A 240 15.27 -9.37 -18.46
N TYR A 241 16.00 -8.31 -18.75
CA TYR A 241 17.46 -8.27 -18.80
C TYR A 241 18.00 -7.31 -17.74
N GLU A 242 19.12 -7.69 -17.11
CA GLU A 242 19.85 -6.81 -16.22
C GLU A 242 20.44 -5.62 -17.00
N PRO A 243 20.69 -4.47 -16.35
CA PRO A 243 21.23 -3.29 -17.02
C PRO A 243 22.53 -3.54 -17.79
N SER A 244 23.39 -4.43 -17.28
CA SER A 244 24.68 -4.80 -17.88
C SER A 244 24.55 -5.53 -19.23
N PHE A 245 23.37 -6.10 -19.54
CA PHE A 245 23.09 -6.79 -20.81
C PHE A 245 22.37 -5.91 -21.84
N VAL A 246 22.10 -4.65 -21.52
CA VAL A 246 21.45 -3.70 -22.42
C VAL A 246 22.51 -3.00 -23.26
N GLY A 247 22.48 -3.24 -24.57
CA GLY A 247 23.39 -2.65 -25.53
C GLY A 247 22.93 -1.30 -26.08
N THR A 248 23.54 -0.87 -27.17
CA THR A 248 23.22 0.39 -27.83
C THR A 248 21.82 0.37 -28.44
N ARG A 249 21.16 1.53 -28.40
CA ARG A 249 19.91 1.78 -29.11
C ARG A 249 20.16 1.90 -30.62
N ASP A 250 19.43 1.13 -31.42
CA ASP A 250 19.44 1.27 -32.87
C ASP A 250 18.80 2.61 -33.28
N PRO A 251 19.47 3.45 -34.10
CA PRO A 251 18.97 4.78 -34.42
C PRO A 251 17.78 4.79 -35.39
N GLY A 252 17.54 3.71 -36.15
CA GLY A 252 16.44 3.63 -37.11
C GLY A 252 15.14 3.13 -36.47
N THR A 253 15.22 2.04 -35.72
CA THR A 253 14.08 1.37 -35.06
C THR A 253 13.86 1.86 -33.64
N GLY A 254 14.89 2.40 -33.00
CA GLY A 254 14.84 2.77 -31.59
C GLY A 254 14.94 1.60 -30.61
N ILE A 255 15.13 0.36 -31.10
CA ILE A 255 15.21 -0.88 -30.32
C ILE A 255 16.61 -1.00 -29.69
N TYR A 256 16.69 -1.45 -28.44
CA TYR A 256 17.95 -1.75 -27.76
C TYR A 256 18.42 -3.16 -28.09
N ALA A 257 19.71 -3.29 -28.42
CA ALA A 257 20.37 -4.59 -28.53
C ALA A 257 20.51 -5.27 -27.15
N VAL A 258 20.54 -6.60 -27.15
CA VAL A 258 20.80 -7.40 -25.93
C VAL A 258 22.04 -8.27 -26.13
N THR A 259 22.90 -8.35 -25.13
CA THR A 259 24.20 -9.06 -25.21
C THR A 259 24.29 -10.31 -24.34
N GLY A 260 23.31 -10.55 -23.46
CA GLY A 260 23.25 -11.69 -22.55
C GLY A 260 21.89 -12.39 -22.55
N SER A 261 21.70 -13.31 -21.60
CA SER A 261 20.42 -14.01 -21.40
C SER A 261 19.51 -13.24 -20.43
N PRO A 262 18.17 -13.32 -20.59
CA PRO A 262 17.26 -12.74 -19.63
C PRO A 262 17.37 -13.45 -18.27
N TYR A 263 17.24 -12.71 -17.18
CA TYR A 263 17.22 -13.28 -15.82
C TYR A 263 15.82 -13.79 -15.43
N ARG A 264 14.77 -13.26 -16.09
CA ARG A 264 13.38 -13.68 -15.95
C ARG A 264 12.71 -13.71 -17.32
N THR A 265 11.98 -14.78 -17.60
CA THR A 265 11.19 -14.95 -18.82
C THR A 265 9.78 -15.37 -18.44
N VAL A 266 8.78 -14.61 -18.88
CA VAL A 266 7.36 -14.96 -18.72
C VAL A 266 6.83 -15.37 -20.07
N ARG A 267 6.47 -16.64 -20.21
CA ARG A 267 6.00 -17.24 -21.46
C ARG A 267 4.49 -17.41 -21.43
N PHE A 268 3.82 -16.89 -22.45
CA PHE A 268 2.39 -17.07 -22.67
C PHE A 268 2.22 -17.98 -23.87
N GLU A 269 1.54 -19.10 -23.70
CA GLU A 269 1.34 -20.06 -24.79
C GLU A 269 -0.03 -20.74 -24.74
N ASN A 270 -0.45 -21.23 -25.90
CA ASN A 270 -1.61 -22.11 -26.00
C ASN A 270 -1.19 -23.56 -25.69
N PRO A 271 -1.58 -24.12 -24.52
CA PRO A 271 -1.17 -25.46 -24.11
C PRO A 271 -1.85 -26.57 -24.94
N THR A 272 -2.86 -26.25 -25.74
CA THR A 272 -3.60 -27.25 -26.55
C THR A 272 -2.89 -27.63 -27.84
N GLY A 273 -1.97 -26.78 -28.33
CA GLY A 273 -1.35 -26.91 -29.65
C GLY A 273 -2.32 -26.77 -30.84
N ASN A 274 -3.59 -26.44 -30.61
CA ASN A 274 -4.58 -26.24 -31.65
C ASN A 274 -4.78 -24.73 -31.91
N PRO A 275 -4.41 -24.22 -33.10
CA PRO A 275 -4.50 -22.79 -33.40
C PRO A 275 -5.93 -22.26 -33.45
N ASP A 276 -6.95 -23.11 -33.56
CA ASP A 276 -8.35 -22.68 -33.56
C ASP A 276 -8.93 -22.55 -32.13
N ARG A 277 -8.13 -22.86 -31.10
CA ARG A 277 -8.54 -22.81 -29.69
C ARG A 277 -7.81 -21.71 -28.94
N TYR A 278 -8.58 -20.84 -28.28
CA TYR A 278 -8.07 -19.72 -27.48
C TYR A 278 -8.59 -19.74 -26.05
N ASP A 279 -9.30 -20.81 -25.68
CA ASP A 279 -9.98 -21.05 -24.41
C ASP A 279 -9.06 -21.59 -23.31
N ARG A 280 -7.79 -21.83 -23.61
CA ARG A 280 -6.80 -22.31 -22.63
C ARG A 280 -5.48 -21.59 -22.81
N ILE A 281 -4.88 -21.18 -21.70
CA ILE A 281 -3.63 -20.41 -21.68
C ILE A 281 -2.77 -20.94 -20.54
N SER A 282 -1.49 -21.19 -20.81
CA SER A 282 -0.48 -21.33 -19.77
C SER A 282 0.39 -20.08 -19.72
N ILE A 283 0.63 -19.59 -18.52
CA ILE A 283 1.58 -18.52 -18.24
C ILE A 283 2.70 -19.11 -17.39
N THR A 284 3.88 -19.31 -17.98
CA THR A 284 5.04 -19.86 -17.31
C THR A 284 6.04 -18.76 -16.98
N ASP A 285 6.21 -18.46 -15.69
CA ASP A 285 7.20 -17.53 -15.17
C ASP A 285 8.46 -18.28 -14.77
N THR A 286 9.53 -18.10 -15.54
CA THR A 286 10.84 -18.69 -15.30
C THR A 286 11.78 -17.62 -14.79
N TRP A 287 12.28 -17.78 -13.57
CA TRP A 287 13.20 -16.83 -12.95
C TRP A 287 14.38 -17.60 -12.35
N GLY A 288 15.53 -17.53 -13.01
CA GLY A 288 16.69 -18.36 -12.66
C GLY A 288 16.35 -19.85 -12.73
N SER A 289 16.45 -20.54 -11.60
CA SER A 289 16.13 -21.98 -11.51
C SER A 289 14.66 -22.28 -11.21
N ARG A 290 13.90 -21.27 -10.78
CA ARG A 290 12.49 -21.40 -10.40
C ARG A 290 11.58 -21.27 -11.60
N VAL A 291 10.58 -22.16 -11.68
CA VAL A 291 9.56 -22.17 -12.73
C VAL A 291 8.19 -22.27 -12.08
N LYS A 292 7.32 -21.29 -12.36
CA LYS A 292 5.92 -21.27 -11.95
C LYS A 292 5.04 -21.29 -13.18
N THR A 293 3.97 -22.07 -13.17
CA THR A 293 2.99 -22.08 -14.26
C THR A 293 1.59 -21.88 -13.72
N ASP A 294 0.93 -20.85 -14.23
CA ASP A 294 -0.47 -20.56 -14.00
C ASP A 294 -1.27 -21.01 -15.22
N PHE A 295 -2.39 -21.68 -14.99
CA PHE A 295 -3.28 -22.14 -16.06
C PHE A 295 -4.59 -21.36 -16.01
N PHE A 296 -5.00 -20.86 -17.18
CA PHE A 296 -6.31 -20.26 -17.38
C PHE A 296 -7.12 -21.11 -18.33
N GLU A 297 -8.35 -21.44 -17.95
CA GLU A 297 -9.32 -22.15 -18.79
C GLU A 297 -10.62 -21.35 -18.87
N TYR A 298 -11.13 -21.15 -20.08
CA TYR A 298 -12.36 -20.42 -20.33
C TYR A 298 -13.55 -21.39 -20.43
N ASP A 299 -14.53 -21.20 -19.56
CA ASP A 299 -15.83 -21.85 -19.63
C ASP A 299 -16.79 -20.98 -20.47
N ALA A 300 -17.23 -21.52 -21.61
CA ALA A 300 -18.12 -20.81 -22.54
C ALA A 300 -19.58 -20.71 -22.05
N ASP A 301 -20.02 -21.63 -21.19
CA ASP A 301 -21.39 -21.66 -20.65
C ASP A 301 -21.57 -20.55 -19.61
N THR A 302 -20.57 -20.38 -18.75
CA THR A 302 -20.54 -19.34 -17.72
C THR A 302 -19.89 -18.04 -18.23
N LYS A 303 -19.11 -18.11 -19.31
CA LYS A 303 -18.36 -17.02 -19.97
C LYS A 303 -17.19 -16.50 -19.14
N GLU A 304 -16.39 -17.40 -18.58
CA GLU A 304 -15.47 -17.09 -17.48
C GLU A 304 -14.13 -17.80 -17.58
N TRP A 305 -13.09 -17.11 -17.15
CA TRP A 305 -11.77 -17.68 -16.92
C TRP A 305 -11.67 -18.27 -15.51
N LEU A 306 -11.28 -19.54 -15.44
CA LEU A 306 -10.85 -20.24 -14.24
C LEU A 306 -9.32 -20.21 -14.17
N LEU A 307 -8.77 -19.70 -13.07
CA LEU A 307 -7.34 -19.72 -12.77
C LEU A 307 -7.02 -20.94 -11.91
N GLN A 308 -6.00 -21.69 -12.29
CA GLN A 308 -5.40 -22.76 -11.50
C GLN A 308 -3.91 -22.48 -11.26
N GLN A 309 -3.50 -22.57 -10.00
CA GLN A 309 -2.12 -22.36 -9.53
C GLN A 309 -1.69 -23.49 -8.59
N GLY A 310 -0.38 -23.67 -8.45
CA GLY A 310 0.23 -24.67 -7.58
C GLY A 310 0.36 -26.05 -8.23
N SER A 311 0.95 -26.99 -7.50
CA SER A 311 1.18 -28.37 -7.95
C SER A 311 0.40 -29.39 -7.10
N ALA A 312 0.50 -30.68 -7.44
CA ALA A 312 -0.19 -31.75 -6.72
C ALA A 312 0.05 -31.69 -5.20
N GLY A 313 -1.02 -31.77 -4.41
CA GLY A 313 -1.02 -31.64 -2.96
C GLY A 313 -1.31 -30.22 -2.43
N LEU A 314 -1.18 -29.18 -3.27
CA LEU A 314 -1.49 -27.79 -2.90
C LEU A 314 -1.87 -26.98 -4.14
N GLN A 315 -3.09 -27.19 -4.65
CA GLN A 315 -3.64 -26.43 -5.76
C GLN A 315 -4.70 -25.41 -5.33
N ARG A 316 -4.65 -24.25 -5.97
CA ARG A 316 -5.57 -23.13 -5.80
C ARG A 316 -6.35 -22.92 -7.10
N LYS A 317 -7.68 -22.97 -7.04
CA LYS A 317 -8.58 -22.77 -8.19
C LYS A 317 -9.52 -21.60 -7.94
N GLU A 318 -9.40 -20.54 -8.73
CA GLU A 318 -10.27 -19.37 -8.67
C GLU A 318 -11.18 -19.27 -9.89
N ALA A 319 -12.43 -18.87 -9.66
CA ALA A 319 -13.36 -18.49 -10.71
C ALA A 319 -14.08 -17.19 -10.33
N LYS A 320 -14.51 -16.41 -11.33
CA LYS A 320 -15.28 -15.19 -11.14
C LYS A 320 -16.51 -15.18 -12.04
N VAL A 321 -17.66 -15.49 -11.45
CA VAL A 321 -18.91 -15.70 -12.19
C VAL A 321 -19.71 -14.46 -12.43
N ARG A 322 -20.16 -14.19 -13.65
CA ARG A 322 -21.11 -13.09 -13.93
C ARG A 322 -22.52 -13.61 -14.15
N ILE A 323 -23.44 -13.16 -13.32
CA ILE A 323 -24.87 -13.45 -13.44
C ILE A 323 -25.72 -12.17 -13.39
N PRO A 324 -26.98 -12.21 -13.86
CA PRO A 324 -27.92 -11.10 -13.67
C PRO A 324 -27.99 -10.67 -12.20
N GLY A 325 -27.97 -9.36 -11.96
CA GLY A 325 -28.14 -8.78 -10.63
C GLY A 325 -29.58 -8.83 -10.15
N PRO A 326 -29.81 -8.49 -8.86
CA PRO A 326 -31.16 -8.48 -8.30
C PRO A 326 -32.05 -7.36 -8.90
N GLY A 327 -31.47 -6.29 -9.45
CA GLY A 327 -32.18 -5.21 -10.15
C GLY A 327 -32.00 -5.17 -11.68
N THR A 328 -32.87 -4.42 -12.36
CA THR A 328 -32.97 -4.34 -13.85
C THR A 328 -31.72 -3.83 -14.58
N ASN A 329 -30.81 -3.12 -13.89
CA ASN A 329 -29.53 -2.62 -14.43
C ASN A 329 -28.33 -3.09 -13.58
N GLU A 330 -28.49 -4.22 -12.89
CA GLU A 330 -27.48 -4.75 -11.99
C GLU A 330 -26.86 -6.04 -12.52
N ARG A 331 -25.62 -6.28 -12.12
CA ARG A 331 -24.84 -7.48 -12.42
C ARG A 331 -24.24 -7.97 -11.13
N THR A 332 -24.27 -9.28 -10.93
CA THR A 332 -23.60 -9.92 -9.79
C THR A 332 -22.32 -10.59 -10.28
N TYR A 333 -21.22 -10.35 -9.59
CA TYR A 333 -19.97 -11.08 -9.72
C TYR A 333 -19.76 -11.98 -8.52
N LEU A 334 -19.72 -13.29 -8.74
CA LEU A 334 -19.49 -14.29 -7.71
C LEU A 334 -18.09 -14.87 -7.86
N LYS A 335 -17.16 -14.43 -7.01
CA LYS A 335 -15.80 -14.97 -6.94
C LYS A 335 -15.81 -16.20 -6.04
N THR A 336 -15.24 -17.31 -6.49
CA THR A 336 -15.13 -18.54 -5.71
C THR A 336 -13.71 -19.06 -5.71
N LEU A 337 -13.28 -19.59 -4.56
CA LEU A 337 -12.02 -20.28 -4.38
C LEU A 337 -12.28 -21.73 -4.01
N ARG A 338 -11.58 -22.63 -4.69
CA ARG A 338 -11.61 -24.07 -4.44
C ARG A 338 -10.19 -24.63 -4.29
N ASP A 339 -10.10 -25.71 -3.54
CA ASP A 339 -8.89 -26.51 -3.41
C ASP A 339 -8.72 -27.52 -4.57
N GLU A 340 -7.67 -28.33 -4.49
CA GLU A 340 -7.40 -29.41 -5.44
C GLU A 340 -8.59 -30.39 -5.58
N SER A 341 -9.23 -30.72 -4.45
CA SER A 341 -10.38 -31.63 -4.36
C SER A 341 -11.71 -31.00 -4.80
N ASN A 342 -11.70 -29.75 -5.27
CA ASN A 342 -12.86 -28.92 -5.63
C ASN A 342 -13.79 -28.54 -4.47
N ASN A 343 -13.34 -28.67 -3.21
CA ASN A 343 -14.08 -28.17 -2.06
C ASN A 343 -14.14 -26.64 -2.13
N LEU A 344 -15.29 -26.05 -1.80
CA LEU A 344 -15.47 -24.61 -1.75
C LEU A 344 -14.83 -24.05 -0.47
N ILE A 345 -13.82 -23.20 -0.62
CA ILE A 345 -13.08 -22.59 0.49
C ILE A 345 -13.62 -21.18 0.80
N SER A 346 -13.86 -20.39 -0.23
CA SER A 346 -14.33 -19.02 -0.05
C SER A 346 -15.19 -18.53 -1.21
N THR A 347 -16.15 -17.66 -0.91
CA THR A 347 -17.04 -17.04 -1.88
C THR A 347 -17.24 -15.54 -1.59
N VAL A 348 -17.11 -14.69 -2.61
CA VAL A 348 -17.40 -13.26 -2.52
C VAL A 348 -18.39 -12.88 -3.61
N ARG A 349 -19.48 -12.21 -3.24
CA ARG A 349 -20.52 -11.73 -4.16
C ARG A 349 -20.47 -10.20 -4.22
N GLU A 350 -20.18 -9.64 -5.39
CA GLU A 350 -20.22 -8.20 -5.65
C GLU A 350 -21.41 -7.89 -6.57
N VAL A 351 -22.26 -6.94 -6.19
CA VAL A 351 -23.33 -6.44 -7.03
C VAL A 351 -22.93 -5.06 -7.54
N TRP A 352 -22.92 -4.92 -8.86
CA TRP A 352 -22.59 -3.70 -9.57
C TRP A 352 -23.80 -3.19 -10.33
N ARG A 353 -23.98 -1.88 -10.35
CA ARG A 353 -25.06 -1.22 -11.09
C ARG A 353 -24.48 -0.35 -12.19
N ASP A 354 -25.07 -0.44 -13.37
CA ASP A 354 -24.72 0.42 -14.49
C ASP A 354 -25.40 1.79 -14.35
N PHE A 355 -24.66 2.80 -13.92
CA PHE A 355 -25.12 4.19 -13.85
C PHE A 355 -24.82 4.94 -15.15
N ALA A 356 -25.45 6.11 -15.31
CA ALA A 356 -25.20 6.99 -16.45
C ALA A 356 -23.72 7.40 -16.59
N TRP A 357 -22.98 7.43 -15.47
CA TRP A 357 -21.57 7.82 -15.45
C TRP A 357 -20.57 6.67 -15.46
N ARG A 358 -20.85 5.49 -14.89
CA ARG A 358 -20.06 4.23 -15.05
C ARG A 358 -20.76 3.09 -14.31
N GLU A 359 -20.21 1.89 -14.39
CA GLU A 359 -20.58 0.83 -13.44
C GLU A 359 -19.97 1.12 -12.07
N GLU A 360 -20.79 1.07 -11.03
CA GLU A 360 -20.37 1.26 -9.65
C GLU A 360 -20.81 0.07 -8.79
N MET A 361 -19.99 -0.33 -7.84
CA MET A 361 -20.33 -1.38 -6.89
C MET A 361 -21.40 -0.84 -5.94
N VAL A 362 -22.54 -1.53 -5.81
CA VAL A 362 -23.62 -1.15 -4.89
C VAL A 362 -23.70 -2.07 -3.67
N SER A 363 -23.16 -3.29 -3.77
CA SER A 363 -23.03 -4.20 -2.63
C SER A 363 -21.85 -5.14 -2.78
N ARG A 364 -21.24 -5.51 -1.66
CA ARG A 364 -20.25 -6.57 -1.56
C ARG A 364 -20.59 -7.47 -0.39
N THR A 365 -20.84 -8.74 -0.63
CA THR A 365 -21.09 -9.74 0.40
C THR A 365 -19.97 -10.76 0.40
N VAL A 366 -19.28 -10.88 1.52
CA VAL A 366 -18.32 -11.96 1.75
C VAL A 366 -19.04 -13.13 2.42
N GLU A 367 -18.80 -14.33 1.89
CA GLU A 367 -19.41 -15.58 2.34
C GLU A 367 -20.95 -15.54 2.37
N PRO A 368 -21.63 -15.27 1.24
CA PRO A 368 -23.07 -14.97 1.18
C PRO A 368 -23.98 -16.07 1.74
N ASP A 369 -23.56 -17.33 1.67
CA ASP A 369 -24.35 -18.49 2.10
C ASP A 369 -24.06 -18.90 3.55
N THR A 370 -23.02 -18.33 4.18
CA THR A 370 -22.61 -18.67 5.56
C THR A 370 -22.59 -17.43 6.45
N LEU A 371 -21.53 -16.60 6.38
CA LEU A 371 -21.36 -15.44 7.26
C LEU A 371 -22.16 -14.22 6.81
N ASN A 372 -22.49 -14.13 5.53
CA ASN A 372 -23.27 -13.07 4.87
C ASN A 372 -22.82 -11.64 5.25
N ARG A 373 -21.51 -11.41 5.25
CA ARG A 373 -20.89 -10.14 5.66
C ARG A 373 -21.05 -9.14 4.54
N THR A 374 -22.07 -8.28 4.64
CA THR A 374 -22.46 -7.39 3.54
C THR A 374 -22.09 -5.94 3.79
N GLU A 375 -21.43 -5.35 2.81
CA GLU A 375 -21.25 -3.91 2.66
C GLU A 375 -22.20 -3.39 1.56
N THR A 376 -22.67 -2.15 1.71
CA THR A 376 -23.48 -1.47 0.69
C THR A 376 -22.98 -0.07 0.42
N PHE A 377 -23.17 0.38 -0.82
CA PHE A 377 -22.69 1.65 -1.33
C PHE A 377 -23.85 2.37 -2.02
N GLU A 378 -24.11 3.61 -1.64
CA GLU A 378 -25.06 4.49 -2.31
C GLU A 378 -24.34 5.65 -2.97
N TYR A 379 -24.83 6.11 -4.12
CA TYR A 379 -24.24 7.22 -4.89
C TYR A 379 -25.27 8.33 -5.11
N TYR A 380 -24.81 9.56 -5.27
CA TYR A 380 -25.66 10.67 -5.68
C TYR A 380 -26.04 10.55 -7.16
N THR A 381 -27.33 10.31 -7.43
CA THR A 381 -27.87 10.12 -8.79
C THR A 381 -28.56 11.36 -9.36
N ASN A 382 -28.84 12.36 -8.55
CA ASN A 382 -29.47 13.60 -9.00
C ASN A 382 -28.41 14.57 -9.54
N SER A 383 -28.44 14.83 -10.85
CA SER A 383 -27.48 15.71 -11.54
C SER A 383 -27.53 17.17 -11.09
N SER A 384 -28.58 17.59 -10.38
CA SER A 384 -28.69 18.94 -9.81
C SER A 384 -28.02 19.09 -8.44
N LEU A 385 -27.51 18.00 -7.84
CA LEU A 385 -26.82 18.05 -6.56
C LEU A 385 -25.30 18.13 -6.78
N PRO A 386 -24.57 18.89 -5.93
CA PRO A 386 -23.11 19.02 -6.05
C PRO A 386 -22.35 17.67 -6.02
N GLY A 387 -22.86 16.70 -5.26
CA GLY A 387 -22.27 15.37 -5.16
C GLY A 387 -22.59 14.41 -6.30
N TYR A 388 -23.32 14.81 -7.36
CA TYR A 388 -23.67 13.90 -8.46
C TYR A 388 -22.47 13.07 -8.91
N THR A 389 -22.67 11.76 -9.08
CA THR A 389 -21.66 10.72 -9.41
C THR A 389 -20.74 10.27 -8.27
N GLN A 390 -20.73 10.98 -7.15
CA GLN A 390 -19.88 10.65 -6.01
C GLN A 390 -20.58 9.70 -5.02
N LEU A 391 -19.78 9.00 -4.23
CA LEU A 391 -20.24 8.10 -3.17
C LEU A 391 -21.01 8.92 -2.11
N LYS A 392 -22.26 8.58 -1.86
CA LYS A 392 -23.12 9.25 -0.87
C LYS A 392 -22.99 8.61 0.51
N SER A 393 -22.98 7.28 0.58
CA SER A 393 -22.83 6.56 1.84
C SER A 393 -22.30 5.16 1.64
N LYS A 394 -21.63 4.65 2.67
CA LYS A 394 -21.18 3.27 2.78
C LYS A 394 -21.64 2.68 4.11
N THR A 395 -22.17 1.46 4.10
CA THR A 395 -22.42 0.69 5.33
C THR A 395 -21.60 -0.58 5.31
N TYR A 396 -21.08 -0.96 6.47
CA TYR A 396 -20.19 -2.10 6.64
C TYR A 396 -20.92 -3.25 7.33
N ALA A 397 -20.40 -4.46 7.16
CA ALA A 397 -20.97 -5.66 7.74
C ALA A 397 -20.99 -5.65 9.28
N ASP A 398 -20.08 -4.92 9.93
CA ASP A 398 -20.03 -4.74 11.40
C ASP A 398 -21.00 -3.64 11.90
N GLY A 399 -21.72 -2.98 10.99
CA GLY A 399 -22.64 -1.91 11.31
C GLY A 399 -22.01 -0.53 11.42
N PHE A 400 -20.70 -0.38 11.17
CA PHE A 400 -20.07 0.92 10.92
C PHE A 400 -20.67 1.52 9.64
N TRP A 401 -20.69 2.85 9.53
CA TRP A 401 -21.19 3.53 8.34
C TRP A 401 -20.51 4.86 8.13
N GLU A 402 -20.55 5.33 6.90
CA GLU A 402 -19.98 6.60 6.46
C GLU A 402 -20.99 7.31 5.55
N THR A 403 -21.11 8.63 5.69
CA THR A 403 -21.81 9.46 4.69
C THR A 403 -20.94 10.61 4.25
N PHE A 404 -21.09 11.01 3.00
CA PHE A 404 -20.25 12.01 2.36
C PHE A 404 -21.08 13.12 1.73
N ALA A 405 -20.59 14.34 1.78
CA ALA A 405 -21.13 15.49 1.07
C ALA A 405 -20.02 16.23 0.33
N TYR A 406 -20.37 16.82 -0.80
CA TYR A 406 -19.44 17.44 -1.73
C TYR A 406 -19.87 18.87 -2.09
N ASP A 407 -18.92 19.68 -2.54
CA ASP A 407 -19.22 20.98 -3.16
C ASP A 407 -19.42 20.87 -4.68
N ALA A 408 -19.63 22.00 -5.35
CA ALA A 408 -19.91 22.07 -6.79
C ALA A 408 -18.73 21.60 -7.67
N HIS A 409 -17.52 21.56 -7.11
CA HIS A 409 -16.31 21.06 -7.76
C HIS A 409 -16.06 19.58 -7.42
N LYS A 410 -17.01 18.89 -6.78
CA LYS A 410 -16.91 17.49 -6.33
C LYS A 410 -15.85 17.27 -5.26
N ARG A 411 -15.47 18.31 -4.54
CA ARG A 411 -14.53 18.20 -3.41
C ARG A 411 -15.29 17.78 -2.16
N LEU A 412 -14.73 16.86 -1.38
CA LEU A 412 -15.36 16.37 -0.15
C LEU A 412 -15.43 17.50 0.87
N VAL A 413 -16.63 17.96 1.26
CA VAL A 413 -16.80 19.00 2.31
C VAL A 413 -17.19 18.44 3.66
N GLN A 414 -17.74 17.23 3.71
CA GLN A 414 -18.14 16.60 4.97
C GLN A 414 -18.10 15.07 4.88
N LYS A 415 -17.52 14.44 5.88
CA LYS A 415 -17.61 13.01 6.17
C LYS A 415 -18.24 12.82 7.55
N VAL A 416 -19.20 11.91 7.67
CA VAL A 416 -19.89 11.61 8.93
C VAL A 416 -19.78 10.12 9.22
N THR A 417 -19.48 9.76 10.47
CA THR A 417 -19.36 8.37 10.94
C THR A 417 -20.13 8.20 12.26
N PRO A 418 -20.47 6.95 12.68
CA PRO A 418 -21.15 6.73 13.94
C PRO A 418 -20.31 7.21 15.13
N TRP A 419 -20.99 7.72 16.15
CA TRP A 419 -20.44 7.76 17.50
C TRP A 419 -21.08 6.64 18.32
N LYS A 420 -20.26 5.77 18.91
CA LYS A 420 -20.69 4.57 19.61
C LYS A 420 -21.59 3.68 18.73
N ASP A 421 -22.79 3.33 19.20
CA ASP A 421 -23.71 2.39 18.54
C ASP A 421 -24.78 3.04 17.66
N THR A 422 -24.55 4.28 17.22
CA THR A 422 -25.54 4.96 16.35
C THR A 422 -25.70 4.22 15.04
N SER A 423 -26.92 3.76 14.75
CA SER A 423 -27.23 3.06 13.51
C SER A 423 -27.33 4.02 12.33
N PHE A 424 -27.13 3.50 11.12
CA PHE A 424 -27.24 4.28 9.88
C PHE A 424 -28.61 4.94 9.70
N ALA A 425 -29.70 4.30 10.17
CA ALA A 425 -31.04 4.88 10.13
C ALA A 425 -31.15 6.21 10.91
N SER A 426 -30.25 6.46 11.87
CA SER A 426 -30.17 7.70 12.64
C SER A 426 -28.97 8.57 12.22
N ALA A 427 -28.35 8.33 11.06
CA ALA A 427 -27.11 9.01 10.65
C ALA A 427 -27.22 10.55 10.65
N ALA A 428 -28.38 11.09 10.26
CA ALA A 428 -28.60 12.53 10.16
C ALA A 428 -28.85 13.23 11.51
N SER A 429 -29.40 12.53 12.50
CA SER A 429 -29.91 13.14 13.75
C SER A 429 -29.25 12.59 15.01
N GLY A 430 -28.82 11.34 15.01
CA GLY A 430 -28.19 10.63 16.12
C GLY A 430 -26.76 11.09 16.44
N SER A 431 -26.17 10.47 17.45
CA SER A 431 -24.78 10.78 17.84
C SER A 431 -23.78 10.35 16.76
N ARG A 432 -22.84 11.23 16.44
CA ARG A 432 -21.98 11.06 15.25
C ARG A 432 -20.69 11.84 15.37
N VAL A 433 -19.68 11.41 14.63
CA VAL A 433 -18.49 12.22 14.37
C VAL A 433 -18.67 12.88 13.01
N ILE A 434 -18.32 14.15 12.92
CA ILE A 434 -18.39 14.96 11.70
C ILE A 434 -16.98 15.48 11.43
N VAL A 435 -16.45 15.18 10.25
CA VAL A 435 -15.21 15.77 9.73
C VAL A 435 -15.60 16.70 8.58
N THR A 436 -15.39 18.00 8.74
CA THR A 436 -15.61 18.97 7.67
C THR A 436 -14.29 19.40 7.05
N HIS A 437 -14.33 19.65 5.75
CA HIS A 437 -13.21 20.15 4.95
C HIS A 437 -13.61 21.50 4.35
N ASP A 438 -12.78 22.50 4.59
CA ASP A 438 -12.89 23.83 4.00
C ASP A 438 -11.71 24.06 3.07
N TYR A 439 -11.97 24.68 1.93
CA TYR A 439 -11.01 24.96 0.86
C TYR A 439 -10.62 26.44 0.80
N ILE A 440 -11.13 27.27 1.72
CA ILE A 440 -10.74 28.67 1.85
C ILE A 440 -9.38 28.75 2.55
N SER A 441 -8.41 29.35 1.86
CA SER A 441 -7.07 29.57 2.41
C SER A 441 -7.06 30.64 3.51
N HIS A 442 -6.23 30.42 4.54
CA HIS A 442 -5.92 31.41 5.59
C HIS A 442 -4.68 32.26 5.26
N ASN A 443 -4.15 32.15 4.04
CA ASN A 443 -3.00 32.91 3.57
C ASN A 443 -3.23 33.41 2.14
N ALA A 444 -3.03 34.71 1.90
CA ALA A 444 -3.29 35.33 0.60
C ALA A 444 -2.40 34.80 -0.55
N ASP A 445 -1.24 34.23 -0.23
CA ASP A 445 -0.29 33.66 -1.21
C ASP A 445 -0.64 32.21 -1.60
N ASP A 446 -1.47 31.51 -0.81
CA ASP A 446 -2.02 30.21 -1.20
C ASP A 446 -3.25 30.44 -2.09
N LYS A 447 -3.06 30.20 -3.38
CA LYS A 447 -4.08 30.31 -4.41
C LYS A 447 -4.71 28.94 -4.63
N VAL A 448 -6.00 28.83 -4.31
CA VAL A 448 -6.76 27.58 -4.45
C VAL A 448 -7.47 27.56 -5.80
N ALA A 449 -7.08 26.64 -6.67
CA ALA A 449 -7.78 26.38 -7.93
C ALA A 449 -9.01 25.49 -7.68
N ASP A 450 -9.98 25.51 -8.60
CA ASP A 450 -11.20 24.69 -8.49
C ASP A 450 -10.89 23.18 -8.51
N GLU A 451 -9.84 22.79 -9.22
CA GLU A 451 -9.36 21.41 -9.32
C GLU A 451 -8.48 20.97 -8.14
N ASP A 452 -8.17 21.87 -7.20
CA ASP A 452 -7.36 21.53 -6.02
C ASP A 452 -8.26 20.96 -4.93
N HIS A 453 -8.12 19.65 -4.70
CA HIS A 453 -8.93 18.90 -3.74
C HIS A 453 -8.28 18.80 -2.36
N ARG A 454 -7.16 19.50 -2.13
CA ARG A 454 -6.49 19.52 -0.82
C ARG A 454 -7.24 20.48 0.11
N PRO A 455 -7.70 20.05 1.29
CA PRO A 455 -8.38 20.95 2.22
C PRO A 455 -7.41 21.97 2.81
N ARG A 456 -7.88 23.19 3.08
CA ARG A 456 -7.14 24.25 3.80
C ARG A 456 -7.50 24.28 5.27
N THR A 457 -8.65 23.74 5.64
CA THR A 457 -9.02 23.48 7.04
C THR A 457 -9.72 22.14 7.14
N THR A 458 -9.33 21.32 8.11
CA THR A 458 -10.12 20.16 8.54
C THR A 458 -10.57 20.36 9.98
N THR A 459 -11.84 20.08 10.26
CA THR A 459 -12.40 20.16 11.61
C THR A 459 -13.14 18.87 11.93
N GLU A 460 -12.68 18.17 12.96
CA GLU A 460 -13.38 17.03 13.55
C GLU A 460 -14.24 17.51 14.72
N SER A 461 -15.49 17.07 14.75
CA SER A 461 -16.43 17.35 15.83
C SER A 461 -17.21 16.11 16.22
N VAL A 462 -17.53 15.98 17.51
CA VAL A 462 -18.39 14.92 18.04
C VAL A 462 -19.73 15.51 18.44
N VAL A 463 -20.81 14.90 18.00
CA VAL A 463 -22.18 15.14 18.49
C VAL A 463 -22.52 13.97 19.41
N PRO A 464 -22.40 14.11 20.74
CA PRO A 464 -22.49 12.98 21.66
C PRO A 464 -23.93 12.51 21.93
N THR A 465 -24.92 13.36 21.65
CA THR A 465 -26.35 13.08 21.85
C THR A 465 -27.15 13.49 20.63
N SER A 466 -28.24 12.77 20.35
CA SER A 466 -29.14 13.09 19.24
C SER A 466 -29.63 14.54 19.33
N GLY A 467 -29.52 15.29 18.23
CA GLY A 467 -29.85 16.72 18.19
C GLY A 467 -28.92 17.66 18.99
N GLY A 468 -27.82 17.15 19.55
CA GLY A 468 -26.84 17.95 20.29
C GLY A 468 -26.00 18.86 19.40
N THR A 469 -25.34 19.84 20.01
CA THR A 469 -24.39 20.72 19.31
C THR A 469 -23.07 19.99 19.06
N PRO A 470 -22.44 20.14 17.87
CA PRO A 470 -21.12 19.59 17.61
C PRO A 470 -20.06 20.17 18.55
N ILE A 471 -19.24 19.30 19.14
CA ILE A 471 -18.09 19.65 19.98
C ILE A 471 -16.83 19.41 19.18
N VAL A 472 -16.08 20.47 18.87
CA VAL A 472 -14.82 20.37 18.12
C VAL A 472 -13.77 19.63 18.96
N THR A 473 -13.24 18.53 18.43
CA THR A 473 -12.21 17.70 19.06
C THR A 473 -10.83 17.92 18.44
N LYS A 474 -10.79 18.23 17.14
CA LYS A 474 -9.55 18.48 16.40
C LYS A 474 -9.80 19.51 15.30
N ARG A 475 -8.82 20.39 15.08
CA ARG A 475 -8.80 21.30 13.93
C ARG A 475 -7.38 21.44 13.42
N ASN A 476 -7.21 21.27 12.12
CA ASN A 476 -5.95 21.46 11.42
C ASN A 476 -6.14 22.50 10.31
N TRP A 477 -5.10 23.27 10.03
CA TRP A 477 -5.00 24.17 8.90
C TRP A 477 -3.83 23.77 8.01
N TYR A 478 -4.04 23.93 6.71
CA TYR A 478 -3.06 23.64 5.68
C TYR A 478 -2.91 24.85 4.78
N ILE A 479 -1.67 25.28 4.54
CA ILE A 479 -1.33 26.34 3.57
C ILE A 479 -0.36 25.76 2.55
N TYR A 480 -0.66 25.95 1.28
CA TYR A 480 0.19 25.56 0.16
C TYR A 480 0.48 26.79 -0.70
N LYS A 481 1.66 27.39 -0.54
CA LYS A 481 1.97 28.66 -1.22
C LYS A 481 3.27 28.57 -2.00
N THR A 482 3.35 29.31 -3.10
CA THR A 482 4.58 29.54 -3.84
C THR A 482 4.84 31.04 -3.86
N ASP A 483 6.02 31.46 -3.43
CA ASP A 483 6.39 32.88 -3.48
C ASP A 483 6.89 33.32 -4.87
N SER A 484 7.18 34.61 -5.03
CA SER A 484 7.70 35.17 -6.28
C SER A 484 9.09 34.65 -6.69
N ALA A 485 9.82 34.02 -5.75
CA ALA A 485 11.09 33.36 -6.02
C ALA A 485 10.90 31.89 -6.41
N GLY A 486 9.66 31.41 -6.55
CA GLY A 486 9.36 30.02 -6.89
C GLY A 486 9.63 29.04 -5.76
N VAL A 487 9.70 29.51 -4.52
CA VAL A 487 9.84 28.66 -3.33
C VAL A 487 8.46 28.20 -2.89
N TYR A 488 8.21 26.91 -3.01
CA TYR A 488 7.00 26.28 -2.49
C TYR A 488 7.14 26.03 -0.99
N THR A 489 6.09 26.34 -0.23
CA THR A 489 6.02 26.18 1.22
C THR A 489 4.71 25.54 1.61
N GLU A 490 4.80 24.48 2.42
CA GLU A 490 3.67 23.83 3.06
C GLU A 490 3.70 24.13 4.55
N ILE A 491 2.53 24.44 5.09
CA ILE A 491 2.36 24.67 6.52
C ILE A 491 1.22 23.77 6.97
N GLU A 492 1.52 22.91 7.94
CA GLU A 492 0.52 22.20 8.71
C GLU A 492 0.47 22.80 10.10
N GLU A 493 -0.71 23.23 10.53
CA GLU A 493 -0.91 23.81 11.85
C GLU A 493 -2.07 23.13 12.57
N GLN A 494 -1.81 22.58 13.74
CA GLN A 494 -2.79 21.94 14.60
C GLN A 494 -3.21 22.88 15.73
N ALA A 495 -4.52 23.05 15.89
CA ALA A 495 -5.12 23.83 16.97
C ALA A 495 -4.73 23.31 18.36
N ALA A 496 -4.28 24.22 19.23
CA ALA A 496 -4.01 23.90 20.63
C ALA A 496 -5.28 23.53 21.42
N ASN A 497 -6.42 24.09 21.03
CA ASN A 497 -7.73 23.82 21.62
C ASN A 497 -8.85 24.19 20.62
N ALA A 498 -10.09 23.85 20.96
CA ALA A 498 -11.27 24.05 20.11
C ALA A 498 -11.53 25.51 19.67
N SER A 499 -11.08 26.49 20.46
CA SER A 499 -11.26 27.93 20.18
C SER A 499 -10.09 28.56 19.43
N SER A 500 -8.97 27.85 19.26
CA SER A 500 -7.83 28.36 18.50
C SER A 500 -8.25 28.70 17.07
N THR A 501 -7.72 29.83 16.60
CA THR A 501 -7.71 30.21 15.18
C THR A 501 -6.34 29.91 14.58
N TYR A 502 -6.25 29.90 13.26
CA TYR A 502 -4.97 29.85 12.56
C TYR A 502 -4.03 30.97 13.06
N GLY A 503 -2.75 30.65 13.27
CA GLY A 503 -1.72 31.54 13.78
C GLY A 503 -1.70 31.72 15.31
N SER A 504 -2.52 31.00 16.08
CA SER A 504 -2.51 31.13 17.55
C SER A 504 -1.19 30.62 18.14
N ALA A 505 -0.61 31.35 19.09
CA ALA A 505 0.74 31.07 19.63
C ALA A 505 0.94 29.68 20.26
N GLY A 506 -0.14 29.02 20.70
CA GLY A 506 -0.07 27.67 21.27
C GLY A 506 -0.24 26.54 20.25
N ASN A 507 -0.54 26.86 18.99
CA ASN A 507 -0.78 25.85 17.96
C ASN A 507 0.53 25.14 17.60
N LEU A 508 0.46 23.84 17.32
CA LEU A 508 1.60 23.06 16.88
C LEU A 508 1.75 23.25 15.38
N ARG A 509 2.95 23.64 14.92
CA ARG A 509 3.18 24.04 13.53
C ARG A 509 4.36 23.31 12.94
N THR A 510 4.15 22.69 11.79
CA THR A 510 5.19 22.10 10.94
C THR A 510 5.26 22.87 9.65
N ILE A 511 6.46 23.26 9.21
CA ILE A 511 6.69 24.03 7.98
C ILE A 511 7.67 23.25 7.10
N ARG A 512 7.27 22.96 5.87
CA ARG A 512 8.14 22.36 4.85
C ARG A 512 8.41 23.38 3.77
N VAL A 513 9.68 23.63 3.49
CA VAL A 513 10.12 24.57 2.46
C VAL A 513 10.90 23.80 1.42
N TYR A 514 10.61 24.06 0.15
CA TYR A 514 11.19 23.37 -0.99
C TYR A 514 12.18 24.29 -1.73
N TYR A 515 13.14 23.71 -2.44
CA TYR A 515 14.09 24.48 -3.24
C TYR A 515 13.37 25.28 -4.34
N SER A 516 13.88 26.49 -4.60
CA SER A 516 13.34 27.39 -5.62
C SER A 516 13.24 26.72 -6.98
N THR A 517 12.13 26.94 -7.66
CA THR A 517 11.86 26.46 -9.03
C THR A 517 12.11 27.52 -10.09
N SER A 518 12.47 28.75 -9.71
CA SER A 518 12.64 29.87 -10.63
C SER A 518 14.10 30.06 -11.04
N PRO A 519 14.45 29.89 -12.34
CA PRO A 519 15.79 30.12 -12.83
C PRO A 519 16.29 31.54 -12.49
N GLY A 520 17.53 31.65 -12.00
CA GLY A 520 18.16 32.92 -11.65
C GLY A 520 17.86 33.44 -10.24
N GLN A 521 17.01 32.76 -9.46
CA GLN A 521 16.86 33.04 -8.03
C GLN A 521 17.98 32.38 -7.20
N PRO A 522 18.41 32.97 -6.08
CA PRO A 522 19.38 32.33 -5.18
C PRO A 522 18.91 30.95 -4.72
N GLY A 523 19.78 29.93 -4.85
CA GLY A 523 19.45 28.55 -4.46
C GLY A 523 18.67 27.76 -5.50
N TYR A 524 18.40 28.32 -6.68
CA TYR A 524 17.94 27.54 -7.83
C TYR A 524 19.08 26.68 -8.39
N GLU A 525 18.83 25.39 -8.47
CA GLU A 525 19.61 24.41 -9.22
C GLU A 525 18.61 23.43 -9.83
N ALA A 526 18.77 23.07 -11.11
CA ALA A 526 17.78 22.26 -11.83
C ALA A 526 17.54 20.88 -11.18
N ASP A 527 18.56 20.31 -10.53
CA ASP A 527 18.47 19.04 -9.81
C ASP A 527 17.78 19.15 -8.44
N LEU A 528 17.78 20.35 -7.85
CA LEU A 528 17.20 20.61 -6.53
C LEU A 528 15.77 21.13 -6.61
N ALA A 529 15.45 21.89 -7.67
CA ALA A 529 14.18 22.59 -7.86
C ALA A 529 12.96 21.72 -7.51
N GLY A 530 12.14 22.21 -6.58
CA GLY A 530 10.93 21.54 -6.11
C GLY A 530 11.13 20.36 -5.17
N ARG A 531 12.36 20.03 -4.77
CA ARG A 531 12.66 19.04 -3.71
C ARG A 531 12.61 19.69 -2.33
N LEU A 532 12.32 18.90 -1.29
CA LEU A 532 12.28 19.38 0.08
C LEU A 532 13.65 19.96 0.48
N HIS A 533 13.69 21.20 0.96
CA HIS A 533 14.92 21.86 1.41
C HIS A 533 15.06 21.76 2.92
N TYR A 534 14.02 22.08 3.68
CA TYR A 534 14.00 21.82 5.11
C TYR A 534 12.60 21.64 5.66
N GLU A 535 12.52 20.96 6.80
CA GLU A 535 11.31 20.81 7.60
C GLU A 535 11.57 21.34 9.01
N ASP A 536 10.80 22.34 9.41
CA ASP A 536 10.69 22.81 10.78
C ASP A 536 9.54 22.10 11.46
N ARG A 537 9.82 21.35 12.54
CA ARG A 537 8.81 20.64 13.30
C ARG A 537 8.33 21.46 14.50
N PHE A 538 7.13 21.13 14.98
CA PHE A 538 6.52 21.80 16.13
C PHE A 538 7.33 21.68 17.43
N ASP A 539 8.24 20.70 17.52
CA ASP A 539 9.13 20.50 18.67
C ASP A 539 10.36 21.43 18.68
N GLY A 540 10.50 22.28 17.66
CA GLY A 540 11.61 23.22 17.50
C GLY A 540 12.84 22.65 16.78
N THR A 541 12.77 21.41 16.30
CA THR A 541 13.82 20.81 15.47
C THR A 541 13.66 21.21 14.00
N ARG A 542 14.79 21.26 13.28
CA ARG A 542 14.84 21.39 11.82
C ARG A 542 15.58 20.19 11.25
N THR A 543 15.02 19.55 10.23
CA THR A 543 15.80 18.70 9.32
C THR A 543 16.09 19.48 8.05
N THR A 544 17.35 19.66 7.70
CA THR A 544 17.77 20.27 6.42
C THR A 544 18.22 19.18 5.45
N TYR A 545 17.77 19.27 4.21
CA TYR A 545 18.04 18.33 3.12
C TYR A 545 18.90 19.01 2.05
N SER A 546 19.91 18.31 1.58
CA SER A 546 20.67 18.68 0.38
C SER A 546 20.86 17.47 -0.51
N TYR A 547 21.01 17.71 -1.81
CA TYR A 547 21.06 16.67 -2.81
C TYR A 547 22.27 16.86 -3.72
N VAL A 548 22.93 15.77 -4.08
CA VAL A 548 24.06 15.78 -5.01
C VAL A 548 23.87 14.65 -6.02
N ARG A 549 23.79 15.01 -7.30
CA ARG A 549 23.88 14.08 -8.43
C ARG A 549 25.34 13.88 -8.81
N ASN A 550 25.77 12.63 -8.95
CA ASN A 550 27.09 12.28 -9.47
C ASN A 550 26.94 11.35 -10.69
N VAL A 551 26.87 11.94 -11.88
CA VAL A 551 26.73 11.21 -13.14
C VAL A 551 27.94 10.37 -13.53
N THR A 552 29.07 10.52 -12.82
CA THR A 552 30.31 9.78 -13.11
C THR A 552 30.49 8.51 -12.26
N ASP A 553 29.65 8.30 -11.24
CA ASP A 553 29.70 7.13 -10.37
C ASP A 553 28.34 6.45 -10.30
N SER A 554 28.19 5.34 -11.02
CA SER A 554 26.96 4.53 -11.02
C SER A 554 26.60 3.94 -9.66
N ASN A 555 27.58 3.78 -8.77
CA ASN A 555 27.41 3.20 -7.43
C ASN A 555 27.25 4.25 -6.33
N ALA A 556 27.34 5.55 -6.68
CA ALA A 556 27.11 6.66 -5.77
C ALA A 556 26.45 7.82 -6.52
N TYR A 557 25.45 7.49 -7.33
CA TYR A 557 24.84 8.36 -8.32
C TYR A 557 24.03 9.50 -7.69
N TRP A 558 23.40 9.26 -6.53
CA TRP A 558 22.57 10.24 -5.86
C TRP A 558 22.79 10.24 -4.35
N THR A 559 23.14 11.38 -3.78
CA THR A 559 23.30 11.56 -2.34
C THR A 559 22.21 12.47 -1.79
N VAL A 560 21.51 12.01 -0.76
CA VAL A 560 20.61 12.82 0.07
C VAL A 560 21.28 13.01 1.42
N SER A 561 21.57 14.26 1.78
CA SER A 561 22.18 14.62 3.06
C SER A 561 21.14 15.25 3.97
N GLU A 562 20.93 14.64 5.14
CA GLU A 562 19.99 15.07 6.18
C GLU A 562 20.77 15.61 7.38
N VAL A 563 20.47 16.83 7.80
CA VAL A 563 21.08 17.47 8.99
C VAL A 563 20.00 17.76 10.01
N LEU A 564 20.09 17.13 11.19
CA LEU A 564 19.21 17.41 12.32
C LEU A 564 19.77 18.56 13.16
N ALA A 565 19.00 19.64 13.28
CA ALA A 565 19.40 20.87 13.91
C ALA A 565 18.19 21.66 14.46
N THR A 566 18.31 22.98 14.56
CA THR A 566 17.22 23.91 14.88
C THR A 566 17.14 25.02 13.81
N PRO A 567 16.00 25.72 13.68
CA PRO A 567 15.88 26.84 12.75
C PRO A 567 16.93 27.95 12.96
N ASP A 568 17.28 28.22 14.23
CA ASP A 568 18.28 29.24 14.61
C ASP A 568 19.73 28.80 14.36
N SER A 569 19.96 27.51 14.13
CA SER A 569 21.30 26.95 13.90
C SER A 569 21.23 25.87 12.82
N PRO A 570 20.86 26.21 11.58
CA PRO A 570 20.48 25.23 10.54
C PRO A 570 21.67 24.37 10.07
N VAL A 571 22.90 24.85 10.25
CA VAL A 571 24.12 24.07 9.95
C VAL A 571 24.34 22.98 11.01
N GLY A 572 23.68 23.05 12.17
CA GLY A 572 23.83 22.14 13.33
C GLY A 572 24.43 22.79 14.59
N ILE A 573 24.41 22.04 15.69
CA ILE A 573 24.93 22.42 17.01
C ILE A 573 25.92 21.34 17.48
N ASP A 574 27.12 21.76 17.91
CA ASP A 574 28.15 20.84 18.41
C ASP A 574 27.62 19.96 19.56
N GLY A 575 27.87 18.65 19.47
CA GLY A 575 27.44 17.65 20.47
C GLY A 575 25.94 17.30 20.46
N LEU A 576 25.11 18.00 19.67
CA LEU A 576 23.65 17.80 19.64
C LEU A 576 23.11 17.47 18.24
N SER A 577 23.86 17.78 17.18
CA SER A 577 23.43 17.55 15.80
C SER A 577 24.10 16.33 15.16
N THR A 578 23.31 15.64 14.36
CA THR A 578 23.73 14.53 13.49
C THR A 578 23.53 14.90 12.03
N ARG A 579 24.34 14.27 11.18
CA ARG A 579 24.19 14.29 9.72
C ARG A 579 24.19 12.87 9.19
N ALA A 580 23.26 12.56 8.28
CA ALA A 580 23.23 11.30 7.55
C ALA A 580 23.34 11.58 6.05
N ASP A 581 24.37 11.06 5.38
CA ASP A 581 24.47 11.07 3.92
C ASP A 581 24.01 9.71 3.39
N LYS A 582 22.81 9.66 2.81
CA LYS A 582 22.20 8.50 2.18
C LYS A 582 22.56 8.49 0.69
N ILE A 583 23.40 7.55 0.30
CA ILE A 583 23.99 7.45 -1.03
C ILE A 583 23.35 6.28 -1.78
N HIS A 584 22.89 6.54 -2.99
CA HIS A 584 22.14 5.60 -3.83
C HIS A 584 22.90 5.30 -5.13
N ASP A 585 22.76 4.07 -5.61
CA ASP A 585 23.22 3.67 -6.96
C ASP A 585 22.30 4.28 -8.04
N MET A 586 22.70 4.25 -9.32
CA MET A 586 21.91 4.82 -10.42
C MET A 586 20.50 4.22 -10.59
N ARG A 587 20.23 3.06 -9.98
CA ARG A 587 18.95 2.35 -10.04
C ARG A 587 18.02 2.78 -8.89
N GLY A 588 18.48 3.63 -7.98
CA GLY A 588 17.71 4.13 -6.85
C GLY A 588 17.90 3.32 -5.56
N HIS A 589 18.77 2.31 -5.54
CA HIS A 589 18.97 1.53 -4.32
C HIS A 589 19.91 2.24 -3.36
N LEU A 590 19.54 2.29 -2.09
CA LEU A 590 20.42 2.77 -1.03
C LEU A 590 21.60 1.80 -0.85
N VAL A 591 22.81 2.29 -1.13
CA VAL A 591 24.05 1.49 -1.09
C VAL A 591 25.02 1.93 -0.01
N LYS A 592 24.87 3.14 0.53
CA LYS A 592 25.72 3.60 1.65
C LYS A 592 25.04 4.65 2.51
N ILE A 593 25.22 4.57 3.82
CA ILE A 593 24.88 5.63 4.78
C ILE A 593 26.15 6.04 5.52
N ASN A 594 26.51 7.32 5.47
CA ASN A 594 27.52 7.90 6.36
C ASN A 594 26.83 8.70 7.47
N THR A 595 27.05 8.33 8.72
CA THR A 595 26.55 9.07 9.88
C THR A 595 27.68 9.86 10.51
N SER A 596 27.47 11.16 10.68
CA SER A 596 28.41 12.09 11.28
C SER A 596 27.79 12.81 12.49
N ILE A 597 28.63 13.19 13.45
CA ILE A 597 28.26 14.09 14.54
C ILE A 597 28.95 15.44 14.36
N ARG A 598 28.34 16.51 14.86
CA ARG A 598 28.96 17.83 14.85
C ARG A 598 29.83 18.04 16.09
N SER A 599 31.09 18.44 15.91
CA SER A 599 32.02 18.75 17.01
C SER A 599 33.12 19.71 16.57
N GLY A 600 33.41 20.73 17.36
CA GLY A 600 34.42 21.74 17.06
C GLY A 600 34.11 22.54 15.79
N GLY A 601 32.82 22.74 15.50
CA GLY A 601 32.34 23.42 14.29
C GLY A 601 32.36 22.59 13.01
N ALA A 602 32.84 21.34 13.05
CA ALA A 602 32.98 20.46 11.88
C ALA A 602 32.15 19.17 12.02
N TRP A 603 31.89 18.52 10.88
CA TRP A 603 31.27 17.19 10.83
C TRP A 603 32.34 16.11 10.89
N HIS A 604 32.17 15.18 11.83
CA HIS A 604 33.07 14.03 11.99
C HIS A 604 32.30 12.75 11.73
N LEU A 605 32.76 11.95 10.77
CA LEU A 605 32.20 10.64 10.46
C LEU A 605 32.38 9.69 11.66
N VAL A 606 31.28 9.10 12.13
CA VAL A 606 31.29 8.16 13.26
C VAL A 606 30.82 6.76 12.87
N SER A 607 30.07 6.65 11.77
CA SER A 607 29.60 5.36 11.29
C SER A 607 29.46 5.36 9.77
N THR A 608 29.80 4.24 9.15
CA THR A 608 29.51 3.95 7.74
C THR A 608 28.79 2.62 7.64
N GLU A 609 27.61 2.63 7.06
CA GLU A 609 26.88 1.44 6.64
C GLU A 609 27.01 1.30 5.11
N VAL A 610 27.41 0.14 4.62
CA VAL A 610 27.47 -0.18 3.18
C VAL A 610 26.50 -1.32 2.90
N ARG A 611 25.61 -1.13 1.93
CA ARG A 611 24.65 -2.13 1.46
C ARG A 611 25.03 -2.59 0.07
N THR A 612 25.08 -3.91 -0.11
CA THR A 612 25.31 -4.53 -1.42
C THR A 612 23.98 -4.96 -2.01
N VAL A 613 23.74 -4.57 -3.25
CA VAL A 613 22.54 -4.92 -4.01
C VAL A 613 22.95 -5.68 -5.26
N ASN A 614 22.33 -6.82 -5.54
CA ASN A 614 22.67 -7.64 -6.71
C ASN A 614 22.13 -7.03 -8.03
N GLY A 615 22.41 -7.68 -9.17
CA GLY A 615 21.97 -7.23 -10.49
C GLY A 615 20.45 -7.09 -10.64
N GLN A 616 19.69 -7.90 -9.90
CA GLN A 616 18.22 -7.92 -9.89
C GLN A 616 17.58 -6.89 -8.94
N GLY A 617 18.38 -6.17 -8.14
CA GLY A 617 17.88 -5.16 -7.20
C GLY A 617 17.61 -5.67 -5.78
N PHE A 618 18.00 -6.91 -5.44
CA PHE A 618 17.86 -7.45 -4.09
C PHE A 618 19.03 -7.06 -3.19
N HIS A 619 18.71 -6.63 -1.97
CA HIS A 619 19.70 -6.34 -0.93
C HIS A 619 20.29 -7.65 -0.38
N VAL A 620 21.59 -7.88 -0.60
CA VAL A 620 22.26 -9.15 -0.29
C VAL A 620 23.27 -9.07 0.84
N ALA A 621 23.72 -7.86 1.24
CA ALA A 621 24.62 -7.73 2.39
C ALA A 621 24.61 -6.32 2.99
N THR A 622 24.80 -6.22 4.31
CA THR A 622 25.10 -4.96 5.01
C THR A 622 26.40 -5.08 5.77
N HIS A 623 27.26 -4.08 5.66
CA HIS A 623 28.48 -3.92 6.44
C HIS A 623 28.44 -2.62 7.24
N LEU A 624 28.43 -2.72 8.56
CA LEU A 624 28.51 -1.59 9.48
C LEU A 624 29.95 -1.44 9.99
N ASN A 625 30.60 -0.33 9.66
CA ASN A 625 32.00 -0.06 10.01
C ASN A 625 32.95 -1.23 9.64
N GLY A 626 32.71 -1.83 8.47
CA GLY A 626 33.47 -2.97 7.95
C GLY A 626 33.03 -4.34 8.48
N ARG A 627 32.20 -4.41 9.54
CA ARG A 627 31.64 -5.66 10.05
C ARG A 627 30.36 -6.01 9.30
N GLN A 628 30.29 -7.21 8.72
CA GLN A 628 29.06 -7.72 8.13
C GLN A 628 27.99 -7.92 9.22
N THR A 629 26.85 -7.24 9.09
CA THR A 629 25.69 -7.33 10.00
C THR A 629 24.48 -8.03 9.37
N TYR A 630 24.53 -8.20 8.05
CA TYR A 630 23.50 -8.87 7.28
C TYR A 630 24.12 -9.52 6.04
N ALA A 631 23.66 -10.72 5.72
CA ALA A 631 23.79 -11.31 4.39
C ALA A 631 22.52 -12.06 4.02
N ALA A 632 22.21 -12.10 2.74
CA ALA A 632 21.07 -12.81 2.21
C ALA A 632 21.37 -13.43 0.84
N SER A 633 20.66 -14.49 0.51
CA SER A 633 20.67 -15.13 -0.80
C SER A 633 19.24 -15.34 -1.27
N TYR A 634 19.05 -15.22 -2.58
CA TYR A 634 17.75 -15.30 -3.23
C TYR A 634 17.79 -16.34 -4.33
N ASP A 635 16.71 -17.10 -4.49
CA ASP A 635 16.40 -17.82 -5.72
C ASP A 635 15.16 -17.14 -6.33
N ALA A 636 15.28 -16.64 -7.55
CA ALA A 636 14.33 -15.71 -8.13
C ALA A 636 14.08 -14.50 -7.19
N ASN A 637 12.82 -14.26 -6.82
CA ASN A 637 12.37 -13.25 -5.88
C ASN A 637 12.19 -13.76 -4.44
N LEU A 638 12.56 -15.01 -4.15
CA LEU A 638 12.34 -15.63 -2.85
C LEU A 638 13.63 -15.65 -2.04
N LEU A 639 13.54 -15.22 -0.78
CA LEU A 639 14.67 -15.20 0.16
C LEU A 639 14.97 -16.63 0.63
N VAL A 640 16.03 -17.26 0.11
CA VAL A 640 16.37 -18.67 0.46
C VAL A 640 17.32 -18.78 1.64
N SER A 641 18.03 -17.71 1.99
CA SER A 641 18.91 -17.69 3.17
C SER A 641 19.14 -16.27 3.68
N ARG A 642 19.25 -16.13 5.00
CA ARG A 642 19.62 -14.89 5.69
C ARG A 642 20.52 -15.17 6.88
N THR A 643 21.64 -14.47 6.96
CA THR A 643 22.56 -14.47 8.11
C THR A 643 22.53 -13.10 8.79
N LYS A 644 22.35 -13.07 10.11
CA LYS A 644 22.35 -11.84 10.92
C LYS A 644 23.73 -11.57 11.54
N ASP A 645 23.86 -10.45 12.24
CA ASP A 645 25.10 -9.96 12.86
C ASP A 645 25.73 -10.91 13.90
N ASN A 646 24.91 -11.80 14.47
CA ASN A 646 25.31 -12.84 15.40
C ASN A 646 25.85 -14.11 14.72
N GLY A 647 25.93 -14.13 13.38
CA GLY A 647 26.43 -15.24 12.58
C GLY A 647 25.43 -16.39 12.38
N VAL A 648 24.21 -16.30 12.92
CA VAL A 648 23.19 -17.33 12.75
C VAL A 648 22.54 -17.20 11.38
N THR A 649 22.56 -18.30 10.62
CA THR A 649 21.90 -18.42 9.32
C THR A 649 20.51 -19.04 9.48
N VAL A 650 19.54 -18.49 8.76
CA VAL A 650 18.21 -19.07 8.59
C VAL A 650 18.00 -19.29 7.09
N SER A 651 17.74 -20.53 6.69
CA SER A 651 17.37 -20.88 5.32
C SER A 651 15.88 -21.15 5.19
N TYR A 652 15.35 -20.94 3.99
CA TYR A 652 13.93 -21.02 3.68
C TYR A 652 13.70 -21.95 2.49
N ALA A 653 12.70 -22.81 2.60
CA ALA A 653 12.13 -23.54 1.47
C ALA A 653 10.67 -23.13 1.29
N TYR A 654 10.21 -23.19 0.05
CA TYR A 654 8.93 -22.65 -0.36
C TYR A 654 8.09 -23.71 -1.04
N ASP A 655 6.79 -23.68 -0.76
CA ASP A 655 5.81 -24.54 -1.42
C ASP A 655 5.55 -24.11 -2.88
N SER A 656 4.64 -24.82 -3.55
CA SER A 656 4.28 -24.58 -4.95
C SER A 656 3.45 -23.30 -5.19
N LEU A 657 2.96 -22.67 -4.12
CA LEU A 657 2.26 -21.38 -4.15
C LEU A 657 3.17 -20.22 -3.70
N ASP A 658 4.47 -20.49 -3.53
CA ASP A 658 5.50 -19.55 -3.06
C ASP A 658 5.35 -19.11 -1.59
N ASN A 659 4.63 -19.86 -0.75
CA ASN A 659 4.64 -19.63 0.69
C ASN A 659 5.82 -20.36 1.35
N VAL A 660 6.30 -19.84 2.49
CA VAL A 660 7.34 -20.52 3.27
C VAL A 660 6.78 -21.82 3.84
N GLU A 661 7.37 -22.94 3.39
CA GLU A 661 7.08 -24.30 3.84
C GLU A 661 8.00 -24.70 5.01
N THR A 662 9.29 -24.36 4.93
CA THR A 662 10.23 -24.62 6.02
C THR A 662 11.17 -23.46 6.28
N GLU A 663 11.43 -23.18 7.56
CA GLU A 663 12.53 -22.33 8.03
C GLU A 663 13.52 -23.19 8.81
N THR A 664 14.78 -23.22 8.38
CA THR A 664 15.85 -23.93 9.09
C THR A 664 16.82 -22.92 9.69
N ARG A 665 16.79 -22.78 11.00
CA ARG A 665 17.77 -22.00 11.75
C ARG A 665 18.94 -22.89 12.14
N GLU A 666 20.12 -22.53 11.68
CA GLU A 666 21.36 -23.28 11.91
C GLU A 666 21.66 -23.41 13.42
N GLY A 667 21.98 -24.64 13.83
CA GLY A 667 22.44 -24.98 15.16
C GLY A 667 23.88 -24.55 15.40
N ALA A 668 24.25 -24.29 16.66
CA ALA A 668 25.62 -23.94 17.00
C ALA A 668 26.56 -25.14 16.76
N PRO A 669 27.71 -24.97 16.07
CA PRO A 669 28.70 -26.02 15.95
C PRO A 669 29.34 -26.33 17.31
N ALA A 670 29.97 -27.51 17.42
CA ALA A 670 30.70 -27.86 18.63
C ALA A 670 31.84 -26.87 18.89
N TRP A 671 31.94 -26.34 20.11
CA TRP A 671 32.98 -25.38 20.49
C TRP A 671 33.39 -25.50 21.97
N ALA A 672 34.70 -25.47 22.24
CA ALA A 672 35.29 -25.42 23.58
C ALA A 672 34.71 -26.42 24.61
N GLY A 673 34.46 -27.67 24.19
CA GLY A 673 33.93 -28.72 25.06
C GLY A 673 32.40 -28.78 25.16
N HIS A 674 31.69 -27.98 24.37
CA HIS A 674 30.26 -28.11 24.14
C HIS A 674 29.98 -28.86 22.83
N ASP A 675 29.06 -29.83 22.89
CA ASP A 675 28.60 -30.58 21.73
C ASP A 675 27.84 -29.68 20.74
N ALA A 676 27.82 -30.07 19.47
CA ALA A 676 27.05 -29.37 18.44
C ALA A 676 25.55 -29.41 18.80
N GLN A 677 24.88 -28.29 18.58
CA GLN A 677 23.44 -28.19 18.72
C GLN A 677 22.79 -28.55 17.38
N PRO A 678 21.65 -29.28 17.39
CA PRO A 678 20.91 -29.53 16.17
C PRO A 678 20.32 -28.24 15.60
N ASP A 679 20.07 -28.23 14.30
CA ASP A 679 19.27 -27.19 13.66
C ASP A 679 17.86 -27.14 14.24
N ILE A 680 17.29 -25.94 14.25
CA ILE A 680 15.87 -25.73 14.57
C ILE A 680 15.12 -25.61 13.26
N VAL A 681 14.36 -26.63 12.90
CA VAL A 681 13.54 -26.66 11.69
C VAL A 681 12.10 -26.38 12.06
N THR A 682 11.56 -25.30 11.51
CA THR A 682 10.13 -24.96 11.58
C THR A 682 9.47 -25.33 10.26
N THR A 683 8.50 -26.23 10.28
CA THR A 683 7.73 -26.66 9.09
C THR A 683 6.30 -26.19 9.21
N TYR A 684 5.76 -25.64 8.13
CA TYR A 684 4.38 -25.18 8.02
C TYR A 684 3.60 -26.08 7.06
N ILE A 685 2.50 -26.66 7.55
CA ILE A 685 1.48 -27.28 6.71
C ILE A 685 0.31 -26.32 6.67
N ARG A 686 -0.07 -25.87 5.46
CA ARG A 686 -1.08 -24.84 5.25
C ARG A 686 -2.23 -25.38 4.42
N GLU A 687 -3.45 -25.00 4.81
CA GLU A 687 -4.63 -25.11 3.99
C GLU A 687 -5.03 -23.73 3.46
N LEU A 688 -5.65 -23.70 2.28
CA LEU A 688 -6.16 -22.46 1.69
C LEU A 688 -7.17 -21.79 2.62
N GLY A 689 -7.06 -20.47 2.79
CA GLY A 689 -8.07 -19.67 3.48
C GLY A 689 -8.83 -18.74 2.54
N GLY A 690 -9.41 -17.70 3.11
CA GLY A 690 -10.34 -16.80 2.44
C GLY A 690 -9.75 -16.01 1.28
N LEU A 691 -10.52 -15.83 0.19
CA LEU A 691 -10.16 -14.92 -0.91
C LEU A 691 -10.00 -13.49 -0.44
N ASP A 692 -10.89 -13.07 0.46
CA ASP A 692 -10.98 -11.68 0.92
C ASP A 692 -9.81 -11.29 1.83
N CYS A 693 -9.37 -12.19 2.70
CA CYS A 693 -8.29 -11.95 3.65
C CYS A 693 -6.90 -12.27 3.07
N GLY A 694 -6.80 -13.01 1.96
CA GLY A 694 -5.53 -13.55 1.45
C GLY A 694 -4.80 -14.42 2.48
N CYS A 695 -5.54 -15.02 3.41
CA CYS A 695 -5.01 -15.68 4.58
C CYS A 695 -5.03 -17.20 4.45
N ASP A 696 -4.23 -17.89 5.27
CA ASP A 696 -4.33 -19.35 5.43
C ASP A 696 -5.59 -19.73 6.24
N GLY A 697 -6.20 -20.85 5.88
CA GLY A 697 -7.35 -21.42 6.59
C GLY A 697 -6.89 -22.13 7.86
N GLU A 698 -6.15 -23.22 7.69
CA GLU A 698 -5.50 -23.96 8.77
C GLU A 698 -3.98 -23.92 8.59
N VAL A 699 -3.26 -23.71 9.69
CA VAL A 699 -1.80 -23.79 9.73
C VAL A 699 -1.39 -24.67 10.89
N THR A 700 -0.76 -25.80 10.57
CA THR A 700 -0.06 -26.65 11.55
C THR A 700 1.43 -26.34 11.46
N THR A 701 2.04 -25.99 12.59
CA THR A 701 3.46 -25.66 12.69
C THR A 701 4.19 -26.70 13.52
N PHE A 702 5.22 -27.31 12.95
CA PHE A 702 6.13 -28.22 13.64
C PHE A 702 7.47 -27.52 13.88
N ILE A 703 7.91 -27.44 15.14
CA ILE A 703 9.25 -26.97 15.49
C ILE A 703 10.05 -28.17 15.98
N SER A 704 11.07 -28.56 15.23
CA SER A 704 11.94 -29.68 15.58
C SER A 704 13.36 -29.21 15.90
N ALA A 705 13.99 -29.86 16.88
CA ALA A 705 15.39 -29.68 17.24
C ALA A 705 15.96 -31.03 17.70
N GLY A 706 16.65 -31.74 16.81
CA GLY A 706 17.07 -33.12 17.07
C GLY A 706 15.87 -34.06 17.18
N SER A 707 15.73 -34.76 18.32
CA SER A 707 14.58 -35.65 18.57
C SER A 707 13.36 -34.96 19.19
N LEU A 708 13.48 -33.69 19.59
CA LEU A 708 12.37 -32.92 20.13
C LEU A 708 11.52 -32.36 18.98
N VAL A 709 10.21 -32.56 19.06
CA VAL A 709 9.23 -31.97 18.14
C VAL A 709 8.14 -31.31 18.96
N LEU A 710 7.85 -30.04 18.66
CA LEU A 710 6.73 -29.28 19.19
C LEU A 710 5.74 -29.02 18.05
N GLU A 711 4.45 -29.08 18.36
CA GLU A 711 3.38 -28.89 17.40
C GLU A 711 2.45 -27.79 17.90
N SER A 712 2.13 -26.84 17.04
CA SER A 712 1.06 -25.86 17.27
C SER A 712 0.14 -25.80 16.05
N GLU A 713 -1.07 -25.30 16.26
CA GLU A 713 -2.09 -25.26 15.22
C GLU A 713 -2.95 -24.01 15.36
N THR A 714 -3.27 -23.38 14.23
CA THR A 714 -4.23 -22.27 14.17
C THR A 714 -5.22 -22.53 13.07
N LYS A 715 -6.50 -22.24 13.32
CA LYS A 715 -7.56 -22.32 12.31
C LYS A 715 -8.30 -21.00 12.24
N LYS A 716 -8.63 -20.58 11.03
CA LYS A 716 -9.38 -19.37 10.72
C LYS A 716 -10.62 -19.72 9.90
N ASP A 717 -11.63 -18.87 10.00
CA ASP A 717 -12.74 -18.93 9.06
C ASP A 717 -12.35 -18.34 7.69
N SER A 718 -13.25 -18.44 6.71
CA SER A 718 -13.06 -17.97 5.33
C SER A 718 -12.93 -16.44 5.19
N ILE A 719 -12.94 -15.68 6.30
CA ILE A 719 -12.62 -14.24 6.32
C ILE A 719 -11.43 -13.92 7.24
N GLY A 720 -10.68 -14.93 7.66
CA GLY A 720 -9.41 -14.79 8.36
C GLY A 720 -9.52 -14.55 9.86
N ARG A 721 -10.69 -14.71 10.45
CA ARG A 721 -10.86 -14.60 11.90
C ARG A 721 -10.47 -15.93 12.55
N LEU A 722 -9.69 -15.86 13.61
CA LEU A 722 -9.27 -17.03 14.38
C LEU A 722 -10.50 -17.75 14.94
N THR A 723 -10.59 -19.07 14.77
CA THR A 723 -11.64 -19.91 15.37
C THR A 723 -11.06 -20.86 16.41
N TYR A 724 -9.78 -21.21 16.25
CA TYR A 724 -9.07 -22.15 17.08
C TYR A 724 -7.57 -21.84 17.12
N GLU A 725 -6.96 -22.01 18.29
CA GLU A 725 -5.52 -21.99 18.49
C GLU A 725 -5.11 -23.07 19.49
N ARG A 726 -4.08 -23.84 19.15
CA ARG A 726 -3.39 -24.79 20.02
C ARG A 726 -1.91 -24.43 20.07
N THR A 727 -1.42 -24.11 21.26
CA THR A 727 0.00 -23.78 21.47
C THR A 727 0.88 -25.03 21.47
N HIS A 728 2.21 -24.84 21.38
CA HIS A 728 3.22 -25.90 21.56
C HIS A 728 3.12 -26.68 22.88
N SER A 729 2.46 -26.11 23.89
CA SER A 729 2.18 -26.76 25.18
C SER A 729 0.85 -27.51 25.21
N GLY A 730 0.15 -27.61 24.07
CA GLY A 730 -1.15 -28.25 23.94
C GLY A 730 -2.31 -27.46 24.55
N LEU A 731 -2.10 -26.19 24.90
CA LEU A 731 -3.16 -25.34 25.45
C LEU A 731 -4.06 -24.86 24.31
N ILE A 732 -5.37 -25.10 24.46
CA ILE A 732 -6.36 -24.80 23.43
C ILE A 732 -7.15 -23.55 23.81
N THR A 733 -7.25 -22.61 22.86
CA THR A 733 -8.13 -21.46 22.92
C THR A 733 -9.08 -21.51 21.73
N THR A 734 -10.38 -21.28 21.95
CA THR A 734 -11.36 -21.20 20.85
C THR A 734 -12.05 -19.84 20.83
N TYR A 735 -12.52 -19.48 19.65
CA TYR A 735 -13.07 -18.16 19.37
C TYR A 735 -14.40 -18.31 18.65
N SER A 736 -15.38 -17.48 19.01
CA SER A 736 -16.64 -17.36 18.30
C SER A 736 -17.04 -15.90 18.22
N TYR A 737 -17.84 -15.59 17.20
CA TYR A 737 -18.17 -14.22 16.83
C TYR A 737 -19.68 -14.01 16.82
N ALA A 738 -20.14 -12.94 17.45
CA ALA A 738 -21.54 -12.55 17.50
C ALA A 738 -21.71 -11.06 17.14
N GLN A 739 -22.94 -10.57 17.10
CA GLN A 739 -23.29 -9.18 16.78
C GLN A 739 -22.59 -8.66 15.53
N GLU A 740 -22.72 -9.41 14.43
CA GLU A 740 -22.08 -9.05 13.17
C GLU A 740 -20.56 -8.89 13.33
N GLY A 741 -19.94 -9.76 14.14
CA GLY A 741 -18.50 -9.83 14.40
C GLY A 741 -17.93 -8.73 15.30
N ARG A 742 -18.77 -7.87 15.88
CA ARG A 742 -18.34 -6.90 16.90
C ARG A 742 -18.15 -7.50 18.29
N GLU A 743 -18.77 -8.66 18.54
CA GLU A 743 -18.58 -9.41 19.77
C GLU A 743 -17.67 -10.61 19.51
N VAL A 744 -16.58 -10.70 20.27
CA VAL A 744 -15.61 -11.80 20.23
C VAL A 744 -15.68 -12.55 21.55
N ILE A 745 -16.06 -13.82 21.49
CA ILE A 745 -16.13 -14.71 22.65
C ILE A 745 -14.96 -15.68 22.59
N THR A 746 -14.06 -15.58 23.56
CA THR A 746 -12.86 -16.41 23.68
C THR A 746 -13.01 -17.40 24.83
N VAL A 747 -12.87 -18.71 24.56
CA VAL A 747 -12.75 -19.74 25.59
C VAL A 747 -11.28 -20.06 25.81
N LYS A 748 -10.77 -19.74 26.99
CA LYS A 748 -9.36 -19.93 27.37
C LYS A 748 -9.07 -21.39 27.74
N PRO A 749 -7.80 -21.82 27.80
CA PRO A 749 -7.43 -23.21 28.12
C PRO A 749 -7.93 -23.73 29.46
N ASN A 750 -8.23 -22.84 30.41
CA ASN A 750 -8.80 -23.18 31.71
C ASN A 750 -10.34 -23.29 31.71
N GLY A 751 -10.98 -23.23 30.54
CA GLY A 751 -12.44 -23.21 30.38
C GLY A 751 -13.11 -21.87 30.72
N GLY A 752 -12.34 -20.86 31.14
CA GLY A 752 -12.85 -19.52 31.38
C GLY A 752 -13.22 -18.83 30.06
N THR A 753 -14.27 -18.02 30.07
CA THR A 753 -14.75 -17.30 28.89
C THR A 753 -14.52 -15.80 29.06
N VAL A 754 -14.14 -15.14 27.97
CA VAL A 754 -14.04 -13.67 27.85
C VAL A 754 -14.88 -13.24 26.66
N SER A 755 -15.82 -12.31 26.85
CA SER A 755 -16.57 -11.65 25.77
C SER A 755 -16.15 -10.19 25.69
N GLU A 756 -15.64 -9.79 24.52
CA GLU A 756 -15.27 -8.42 24.18
C GLU A 756 -16.23 -7.89 23.12
N ILE A 757 -16.87 -6.76 23.39
CA ILE A 757 -17.82 -6.13 22.47
C ILE A 757 -17.28 -4.76 22.07
N ALA A 758 -17.28 -4.50 20.76
CA ALA A 758 -17.03 -3.18 20.21
C ALA A 758 -18.35 -2.45 19.88
N HIS A 759 -18.32 -1.13 20.05
CA HIS A 759 -19.35 -0.26 19.51
C HIS A 759 -19.31 -0.29 17.97
N ARG A 760 -20.38 0.20 17.31
CA ARG A 760 -20.39 0.35 15.83
C ARG A 760 -19.27 1.25 15.31
N ASP A 761 -18.75 2.18 16.12
CA ASP A 761 -17.57 3.00 15.80
C ASP A 761 -16.21 2.28 16.00
N ARG A 762 -16.26 0.95 16.23
CA ARG A 762 -15.11 0.04 16.43
C ARG A 762 -14.31 0.28 17.70
N ARG A 763 -14.78 1.14 18.61
CA ARG A 763 -14.15 1.35 19.92
C ARG A 763 -14.64 0.31 20.94
N PRO A 764 -13.84 -0.04 21.95
CA PRO A 764 -14.27 -0.97 23.00
C PRO A 764 -15.54 -0.46 23.70
N ALA A 765 -16.56 -1.31 23.79
CA ALA A 765 -17.80 -1.04 24.52
C ALA A 765 -17.81 -1.72 25.88
N SER A 766 -17.47 -3.02 25.92
CA SER A 766 -17.43 -3.80 27.16
C SER A 766 -16.50 -5.00 27.06
N VAL A 767 -15.92 -5.38 28.20
CA VAL A 767 -15.21 -6.65 28.37
C VAL A 767 -15.85 -7.35 29.58
N SER A 768 -16.24 -8.60 29.41
CA SER A 768 -16.83 -9.43 30.47
C SER A 768 -16.21 -10.81 30.47
N GLY A 769 -16.23 -11.52 31.60
CA GLY A 769 -15.73 -12.89 31.66
C GLY A 769 -16.32 -13.71 32.79
N GLN A 770 -16.32 -15.03 32.61
CA GLN A 770 -16.72 -16.00 33.62
C GLN A 770 -15.58 -16.97 33.90
N GLN A 771 -15.31 -17.22 35.17
CA GLN A 771 -14.38 -18.26 35.61
C GLN A 771 -15.16 -19.50 36.01
N GLN A 772 -14.79 -20.68 35.50
CA GLN A 772 -15.28 -21.93 36.08
C GLN A 772 -14.65 -22.09 37.48
N SER A 773 -15.50 -22.07 38.52
CA SER A 773 -15.11 -22.51 39.86
C SER A 773 -15.42 -24.00 39.98
N TRP A 774 -14.39 -24.82 40.20
CA TRP A 774 -14.57 -26.23 40.54
C TRP A 774 -15.17 -26.29 41.96
N GLN A 775 -16.46 -26.61 42.08
CA GLN A 775 -17.01 -27.03 43.37
C GLN A 775 -16.52 -28.45 43.67
N ILE A 776 -15.58 -28.57 44.61
CA ILE A 776 -15.24 -29.85 45.22
C ILE A 776 -16.45 -30.27 46.06
N THR A 777 -17.29 -31.16 45.53
CA THR A 777 -18.31 -31.85 46.32
C THR A 777 -17.59 -32.88 47.20
N THR A 778 -17.36 -32.56 48.47
CA THR A 778 -16.87 -33.54 49.45
C THR A 778 -17.92 -34.63 49.63
N ILE A 779 -17.65 -35.83 49.11
CA ILE A 779 -18.41 -37.04 49.42
C ILE A 779 -18.03 -37.46 50.85
N THR A 780 -18.93 -37.21 51.81
CA THR A 780 -18.74 -37.67 53.20
C THR A 780 -19.04 -39.17 53.29
N ALA A 781 -18.02 -40.00 53.14
CA ALA A 781 -18.10 -41.42 53.50
C ALA A 781 -18.09 -41.56 55.03
N SER A 782 -19.19 -42.03 55.61
CA SER A 782 -19.27 -42.37 57.03
C SER A 782 -18.62 -43.72 57.28
N ILE A 783 -17.45 -43.74 57.91
CA ILE A 783 -16.85 -44.95 58.48
C ILE A 783 -16.97 -44.85 60.01
N ARG A 784 -17.80 -45.73 60.58
CA ARG A 784 -17.79 -46.05 62.02
C ARG A 784 -16.63 -47.00 62.28
N MET A 785 -15.68 -46.63 63.15
CA MET A 785 -14.89 -47.58 63.92
C MET A 785 -14.50 -46.99 65.28
N GLY A 786 -14.56 -47.85 66.30
CA GLY A 786 -14.62 -47.52 67.71
C GLY A 786 -13.29 -47.23 68.41
N LEU A 787 -13.44 -46.88 69.69
CA LEU A 787 -12.47 -46.50 70.71
C LEU A 787 -11.08 -47.14 70.62
N LEU A 788 -10.02 -46.35 70.87
CA LEU A 788 -9.30 -46.27 72.16
C LEU A 788 -8.28 -45.12 72.10
N GLY A 789 -8.17 -44.36 73.20
CA GLY A 789 -7.55 -43.02 73.22
C GLY A 789 -6.04 -42.97 73.40
N ALA A 790 -5.46 -41.81 73.07
CA ALA A 790 -4.55 -41.06 73.94
C ALA A 790 -4.05 -39.76 73.28
N ARG A 791 -4.12 -38.68 74.08
CA ARG A 791 -3.32 -37.44 74.11
C ARG A 791 -3.50 -36.36 73.04
N SER A 792 -4.20 -35.33 73.49
CA SER A 792 -4.32 -33.97 72.99
C SER A 792 -3.03 -33.15 73.05
N ARG A 793 -2.73 -32.41 71.98
CA ARG A 793 -2.11 -31.07 72.05
C ARG A 793 -2.81 -30.15 71.06
N ARG A 794 -3.46 -29.10 71.60
CA ARG A 794 -4.01 -27.96 70.84
C ARG A 794 -2.93 -26.89 70.69
N PHE A 795 -2.82 -26.29 69.50
CA PHE A 795 -2.51 -24.86 69.35
C PHE A 795 -3.31 -24.30 68.14
N PRO A 796 -3.78 -23.04 68.19
CA PRO A 796 -4.90 -22.57 67.38
C PRO A 796 -4.49 -21.88 66.07
N LEU A 797 -5.33 -22.05 65.04
CA LEU A 797 -5.36 -21.21 63.84
C LEU A 797 -5.92 -19.82 64.17
N ARG A 798 -5.23 -18.77 63.72
CA ARG A 798 -5.74 -17.40 63.65
C ARG A 798 -5.94 -17.05 62.18
N VAL A 799 -7.20 -16.82 61.81
CA VAL A 799 -7.61 -16.26 60.51
C VAL A 799 -7.64 -14.74 60.64
N SER A 800 -7.01 -14.03 59.70
CA SER A 800 -7.16 -12.58 59.53
C SER A 800 -7.60 -12.30 58.10
N VAL A 801 -8.80 -11.74 57.98
CA VAL A 801 -9.35 -11.14 56.77
C VAL A 801 -8.93 -9.67 56.76
N GLY A 802 -8.38 -9.21 55.64
CA GLY A 802 -8.06 -7.80 55.40
C GLY A 802 -8.54 -7.36 54.03
N GLN A 803 -9.60 -6.53 54.02
CA GLN A 803 -9.95 -5.64 52.91
C GLN A 803 -8.82 -4.64 52.65
N LYS A 804 -8.56 -4.29 51.38
CA LYS A 804 -8.21 -2.91 51.02
C LYS A 804 -8.52 -2.61 49.55
N LEU A 805 -9.12 -1.42 49.39
CA LEU A 805 -9.40 -0.68 48.17
C LEU A 805 -8.18 -0.54 47.24
N ARG A 806 -8.40 -0.72 45.95
CA ARG A 806 -8.33 0.34 44.94
C ARG A 806 -9.21 0.00 43.76
#